data_AF-A0A1Z5LB51-F1
#
_entry.id   AF-A0A1Z5LB51-F1
#
_cell.length_a   1.000
_cell.length_b   1.000
_cell.length_c   1.000
_cell.angle_alpha   90.00
_cell.angle_beta   90.00
_cell.angle_gamma   90.00
#
_symmetry.space_group_name_H-M   'P 1'
#
loop_
_entity.id
_entity.type
_entity.pdbx_description
1 polymer ?
#
loop_
_entity_poly.entity_id
_entity_poly.type
_entity_poly.pdbx_seq_one_letter_code
_entity_poly.pdbx_strand_id
1 'polypeptide(L)'
;MIWGLSMDAGSHAEAYVGGMPCHITNREQNLVECNTSASGVYHEGKVRVKFDKGLRLFDDYVFLYVEDPIIDHVESGSAGQKGVPRGIPSGGITVTVRGKNLNAVQDPMMYITLDSEEHYSRCIPDSAQQMKCKSPTVPKDKLSFDGGDSPVELEYGFRMDNVQRVRDLSATKGFPKFQMFPDPEYFPFTEKDRIKYYKSDYLTINGNNLDRACQESDVIVRIGTSFCNVTSLSRVQLTCRPPTDQPPAQDKNGNPDRGQIPQVIVEVGDKLKFNIGRLSYDVPAGPDSALPRPVIIGVTALGAFLLIAVIFILIAYRRKSTESSRVLKTMQEQMDVLELRVASECKEAFAELQTEMTDLTSDLTVPAGPDSALPRPVIIGVTALGAFLLIAVIFILIAYRRKSTESSRVLKTMQEQMDVLELRVASECKEAFAELQTEMTDLTSDLTAGGIPFLDYKAYTMKVLFPSTEDHPVLKEMQVDPVKKQHMEKGLWQFGQLVMNKTFLLLFIRTLESNRYFSMRDWVSVASLIMVTLQGRMEYCTDILKTLLAELIEKCIEGKSHPKLLLRRTESVAEKMLSAWFTFLLYKFLRECAGEPLFVLYRAIKQQVDKGPVDAITSEARYSLSEEKLIRLGPVDAITSEARYSLSEEKLIRQSIDYKS
;
A
#
# COMPACT_ATOMS: atom_id res chain seq x y z
N MET A 1 44.31 -0.33 -8.85
CA MET A 1 45.06 -1.61 -8.78
C MET A 1 45.73 -1.87 -10.13
N ILE A 2 47.01 -2.23 -10.13
CA ILE A 2 47.81 -2.56 -11.32
C ILE A 2 48.32 -4.00 -11.16
N TRP A 3 47.86 -4.90 -12.02
CA TRP A 3 48.22 -6.32 -11.97
C TRP A 3 49.41 -6.62 -12.87
N GLY A 4 50.30 -7.50 -12.44
CA GLY A 4 51.47 -7.93 -13.21
C GLY A 4 52.19 -9.09 -12.54
N LEU A 5 53.35 -9.48 -13.06
CA LEU A 5 54.23 -10.50 -12.46
C LEU A 5 55.45 -9.81 -11.84
N SER A 6 55.86 -10.24 -10.65
CA SER A 6 57.03 -9.70 -9.92
C SER A 6 56.94 -8.18 -9.68
N MET A 7 55.77 -7.72 -9.26
CA MET A 7 55.45 -6.32 -8.97
C MET A 7 56.11 -5.81 -7.66
N ASP A 8 56.65 -6.71 -6.86
CA ASP A 8 57.47 -6.48 -5.67
C ASP A 8 58.97 -6.33 -5.97
N ALA A 9 59.38 -6.44 -7.24
CA ALA A 9 60.78 -6.31 -7.63
C ALA A 9 61.34 -4.89 -7.44
N GLY A 10 62.65 -4.80 -7.16
CA GLY A 10 63.36 -3.52 -7.01
C GLY A 10 63.16 -2.85 -5.65
N SER A 11 64.12 -1.99 -5.29
CA SER A 11 64.15 -1.32 -3.98
C SER A 11 63.15 -0.17 -3.88
N HIS A 12 62.91 0.53 -4.98
CA HIS A 12 61.99 1.66 -5.08
C HIS A 12 61.07 1.49 -6.28
N ALA A 13 59.80 1.87 -6.12
CA ALA A 13 58.81 1.82 -7.19
C ALA A 13 58.01 3.12 -7.26
N GLU A 14 57.76 3.59 -8.49
CA GLU A 14 56.97 4.79 -8.77
C GLU A 14 55.91 4.43 -9.82
N ALA A 15 54.64 4.72 -9.55
CA ALA A 15 53.55 4.48 -10.49
C ALA A 15 53.02 5.82 -11.04
N TYR A 16 52.59 5.81 -12.30
CA TYR A 16 51.98 6.97 -12.95
C TYR A 16 50.83 6.55 -13.87
N VAL A 17 49.83 7.42 -13.98
CA VAL A 17 48.66 7.26 -14.84
C VAL A 17 48.48 8.53 -15.66
N GLY A 18 48.57 8.45 -16.99
CA GLY A 18 48.46 9.63 -17.87
C GLY A 18 49.53 10.70 -17.62
N GLY A 19 50.67 10.31 -17.05
CA GLY A 19 51.73 11.23 -16.63
C GLY A 19 51.57 11.79 -15.21
N MET A 20 50.41 11.63 -14.58
CA MET A 20 50.15 12.02 -13.20
C MET A 20 50.68 10.97 -12.22
N PRO A 21 51.23 11.38 -11.05
CA PRO A 21 51.73 10.42 -10.06
C PRO A 21 50.59 9.60 -9.45
N CYS A 22 50.83 8.30 -9.27
CA CYS A 22 49.96 7.39 -8.52
C CYS A 22 50.69 6.96 -7.25
N HIS A 23 50.19 7.38 -6.09
CA HIS A 23 50.84 7.13 -4.80
C HIS A 23 50.64 5.67 -4.40
N ILE A 24 51.71 4.89 -4.41
CA ILE A 24 51.66 3.45 -4.10
C ILE A 24 51.34 3.26 -2.61
N THR A 25 50.27 2.50 -2.34
CA THR A 25 49.80 2.16 -1.00
C THR A 25 50.25 0.77 -0.57
N ASN A 26 50.25 -0.19 -1.49
CA ASN A 26 50.64 -1.58 -1.23
C ASN A 26 51.36 -2.17 -2.46
N ARG A 27 52.29 -3.09 -2.21
CA ARG A 27 53.01 -3.85 -3.23
C ARG A 27 53.07 -5.32 -2.83
N GLU A 28 52.54 -6.17 -3.70
CA GLU A 28 52.61 -7.62 -3.58
C GLU A 28 53.26 -8.20 -4.83
N GLN A 29 53.58 -9.50 -4.81
CA GLN A 29 54.25 -10.18 -5.93
C GLN A 29 53.54 -9.97 -7.27
N ASN A 30 52.20 -9.89 -7.28
CA ASN A 30 51.41 -9.78 -8.51
C ASN A 30 50.56 -8.50 -8.63
N LEU A 31 50.72 -7.55 -7.70
CA LEU A 31 49.82 -6.41 -7.56
C LEU A 31 50.54 -5.17 -7.03
N VAL A 32 50.26 -4.02 -7.63
CA VAL A 32 50.52 -2.70 -7.03
C VAL A 32 49.19 -2.00 -6.81
N GLU A 33 48.94 -1.61 -5.58
CA GLU A 33 47.84 -0.73 -5.21
C GLU A 33 48.36 0.71 -5.14
N CYS A 34 47.66 1.64 -5.76
CA CYS A 34 48.04 3.03 -5.74
C CYS A 34 46.82 3.94 -5.88
N ASN A 35 46.89 5.11 -5.25
CA ASN A 35 45.89 6.17 -5.36
C ASN A 35 46.30 7.14 -6.46
N THR A 36 45.46 7.28 -7.48
CA THR A 36 45.70 8.15 -8.63
C THR A 36 45.51 9.61 -8.23
N SER A 37 46.38 10.51 -8.71
CA SER A 37 46.17 11.95 -8.54
C SER A 37 45.01 12.47 -9.40
N ALA A 38 44.37 13.54 -8.94
CA ALA A 38 43.35 14.27 -9.69
C ALA A 38 43.94 14.87 -10.99
N SER A 39 43.14 14.89 -12.05
CA SER A 39 43.46 15.55 -13.33
C SER A 39 42.54 16.74 -13.55
N GLY A 40 43.08 17.86 -14.02
CA GLY A 40 42.27 19.02 -14.41
C GLY A 40 41.63 18.92 -15.80
N VAL A 41 41.92 17.85 -16.55
CA VAL A 41 41.45 17.67 -17.94
C VAL A 41 40.97 16.24 -18.16
N TYR A 42 39.85 16.11 -18.88
CA TYR A 42 39.36 14.84 -19.42
C TYR A 42 40.33 14.30 -20.47
N HIS A 43 40.97 13.18 -20.20
CA HIS A 43 41.90 12.55 -21.14
C HIS A 43 42.12 11.06 -20.84
N GLU A 44 42.62 10.37 -21.85
CA GLU A 44 43.12 9.00 -21.74
C GLU A 44 44.58 9.01 -21.29
N GLY A 45 44.87 8.22 -20.26
CA GLY A 45 46.17 8.12 -19.64
C GLY A 45 46.69 6.68 -19.66
N LYS A 46 47.91 6.47 -20.17
CA LYS A 46 48.59 5.18 -20.07
C LYS A 46 49.10 4.94 -18.66
N VAL A 47 49.03 3.69 -18.21
CA VAL A 47 49.60 3.26 -16.92
C VAL A 47 51.06 2.90 -17.11
N ARG A 48 51.93 3.42 -16.24
CA ARG A 48 53.36 3.08 -16.22
C ARG A 48 53.84 2.90 -14.79
N VAL A 49 54.69 1.90 -14.60
CA VAL A 49 55.35 1.63 -13.31
C VAL A 49 56.85 1.59 -13.54
N LYS A 50 57.59 2.31 -12.70
CA LYS A 50 59.04 2.41 -12.75
C LYS A 50 59.61 1.72 -11.52
N PHE A 51 60.40 0.68 -11.74
CA PHE A 51 61.12 -0.07 -10.70
C PHE A 51 62.59 0.32 -10.75
N ASP A 52 63.08 1.04 -9.75
CA ASP A 52 64.39 1.67 -9.71
C ASP A 52 64.69 2.50 -10.98
N LYS A 53 65.44 1.93 -11.94
CA LYS A 53 65.76 2.54 -13.24
C LYS A 53 64.98 1.94 -14.42
N GLY A 54 64.27 0.84 -14.21
CA GLY A 54 63.52 0.13 -15.25
C GLY A 54 62.09 0.66 -15.37
N LEU A 55 61.70 1.08 -16.58
CA LEU A 55 60.33 1.50 -16.89
C LEU A 55 59.53 0.33 -17.47
N ARG A 56 58.29 0.16 -16.99
CA ARG A 56 57.29 -0.74 -17.55
C ARG A 56 56.08 0.07 -17.99
N LEU A 57 55.72 -0.09 -19.26
CA LEU A 57 54.57 0.53 -19.89
C LEU A 57 53.51 -0.54 -20.08
N PHE A 58 52.28 -0.24 -19.67
CA PHE A 58 51.13 -1.13 -19.82
C PHE A 58 50.29 -0.62 -20.99
N ASP A 59 50.78 -0.87 -22.21
CA ASP A 59 50.20 -0.28 -23.43
C ASP A 59 48.78 -0.78 -23.76
N ASP A 60 48.42 -1.98 -23.27
CA ASP A 60 47.08 -2.56 -23.45
C ASP A 60 46.01 -1.95 -22.52
N TYR A 61 46.43 -1.15 -21.53
CA TYR A 61 45.55 -0.58 -20.52
C TYR A 61 45.52 0.95 -20.59
N VAL A 62 44.35 1.47 -20.94
CA VAL A 62 44.08 2.92 -20.95
C VAL A 62 43.21 3.26 -19.76
N PHE A 63 43.68 4.18 -18.92
CA PHE A 63 42.89 4.77 -17.86
C PHE A 63 42.18 6.01 -18.40
N LEU A 64 40.89 6.16 -18.10
CA LEU A 64 40.12 7.32 -18.55
C LEU A 64 39.84 8.24 -17.36
N TYR A 65 40.35 9.47 -17.44
CA TYR A 65 39.97 10.53 -16.49
C TYR A 65 38.60 11.07 -16.86
N VAL A 66 37.63 10.90 -15.97
CA VAL A 66 36.24 11.37 -16.11
C VAL A 66 35.94 12.49 -15.12
N GLU A 67 34.82 13.18 -15.31
CA GLU A 67 34.35 14.21 -14.39
C GLU A 67 33.93 13.63 -13.03
N ASP A 68 34.14 14.41 -11.96
CA ASP A 68 33.75 14.04 -10.60
C ASP A 68 32.25 13.73 -10.45
N PRO A 69 31.88 12.82 -9.54
CA PRO A 69 30.49 12.53 -9.23
C PRO A 69 29.73 13.76 -8.72
N ILE A 70 28.47 13.86 -9.13
CA ILE A 70 27.52 14.88 -8.68
C ILE A 70 26.35 14.17 -8.04
N ILE A 71 25.91 14.63 -6.87
CA ILE A 71 24.69 14.15 -6.22
C ILE A 71 23.62 15.22 -6.40
N ASP A 72 22.48 14.84 -6.96
CA ASP A 72 21.34 15.72 -7.18
C ASP A 72 20.27 15.49 -6.10
N HIS A 73 19.98 14.23 -5.79
CA HIS A 73 18.94 13.86 -4.82
C HIS A 73 19.28 12.58 -4.05
N VAL A 74 18.82 12.54 -2.79
CA VAL A 74 18.96 11.38 -1.89
C VAL A 74 17.60 11.13 -1.24
N GLU A 75 17.07 9.92 -1.39
CA GLU A 75 15.73 9.58 -0.91
C GLU A 75 15.65 8.11 -0.44
N SER A 76 14.74 7.85 0.50
CA SER A 76 14.41 6.50 0.96
C SER A 76 12.99 6.47 1.52
N GLY A 77 12.35 5.29 1.48
CA GLY A 77 10.96 5.12 1.91
C GLY A 77 9.96 5.17 0.75
N SER A 78 8.67 4.94 1.06
CA SER A 78 7.64 4.73 0.05
C SER A 78 7.39 5.93 -0.86
N ALA A 79 6.97 5.65 -2.10
CA ALA A 79 6.80 6.59 -3.22
C ALA A 79 5.90 7.83 -2.95
N GLY A 80 5.18 7.87 -1.83
CA GLY A 80 4.36 8.98 -1.37
C GLY A 80 5.09 10.04 -0.53
N GLN A 81 6.29 9.76 -0.03
CA GLN A 81 7.08 10.68 0.82
C GLN A 81 8.41 10.99 0.14
N LYS A 82 8.37 11.88 -0.85
CA LYS A 82 9.51 12.17 -1.72
C LYS A 82 10.53 13.09 -1.05
N GLY A 83 11.81 12.79 -1.28
CA GLY A 83 12.90 13.77 -1.16
C GLY A 83 13.62 13.86 0.18
N VAL A 84 13.38 12.97 1.14
CA VAL A 84 14.11 12.96 2.42
C VAL A 84 14.74 11.58 2.67
N PRO A 85 16.04 11.50 2.99
CA PRO A 85 16.68 10.24 3.36
C PRO A 85 16.38 9.87 4.81
N ARG A 86 16.17 8.58 5.05
CA ARG A 86 15.67 7.99 6.28
C ARG A 86 16.38 6.68 6.59
N GLY A 87 16.40 6.32 7.87
CA GLY A 87 16.97 5.07 8.31
C GLY A 87 16.59 4.72 9.73
N ILE A 88 17.15 3.60 10.18
CA ILE A 88 17.02 3.08 11.54
C ILE A 88 18.41 2.90 12.15
N PRO A 89 18.55 2.96 13.49
CA PRO A 89 19.81 2.79 14.17
C PRO A 89 20.57 1.52 13.80
N SER A 90 19.85 0.41 13.61
CA SER A 90 20.49 -0.85 13.19
C SER A 90 21.13 -0.79 11.80
N GLY A 91 20.75 0.18 10.97
CA GLY A 91 21.24 0.33 9.60
C GLY A 91 20.56 -0.63 8.61
N GLY A 92 21.05 -0.64 7.37
CA GLY A 92 20.65 -1.60 6.34
C GLY A 92 19.46 -1.21 5.47
N ILE A 93 18.84 -0.07 5.74
CA ILE A 93 17.76 0.48 4.90
C ILE A 93 18.34 0.98 3.58
N THR A 94 17.64 0.71 2.48
CA THR A 94 18.12 1.10 1.16
C THR A 94 17.84 2.57 0.88
N VAL A 95 18.91 3.35 0.73
CA VAL A 95 18.87 4.76 0.36
C VAL A 95 19.22 4.89 -1.12
N THR A 96 18.32 5.49 -1.89
CA THR A 96 18.52 5.72 -3.33
C THR A 96 19.16 7.08 -3.55
N VAL A 97 20.24 7.10 -4.32
CA VAL A 97 20.99 8.31 -4.63
C VAL A 97 20.99 8.52 -6.14
N ARG A 98 20.62 9.72 -6.58
CA ARG A 98 20.57 10.11 -7.99
C ARG A 98 21.54 11.26 -8.25
N GLY A 99 22.12 11.27 -9.44
CA GLY A 99 23.19 12.19 -9.76
C GLY A 99 23.81 11.99 -11.13
N LYS A 100 25.10 12.30 -11.25
CA LYS A 100 25.91 12.11 -12.46
C LYS A 100 27.26 11.49 -12.10
N ASN A 101 27.81 10.71 -13.02
CA ASN A 101 29.10 10.02 -12.90
C ASN A 101 29.25 9.19 -11.61
N LEU A 102 28.15 8.66 -11.07
CA LEU A 102 28.17 7.91 -9.80
C LEU A 102 28.91 6.57 -9.91
N ASN A 103 29.09 6.06 -11.13
CA ASN A 103 29.87 4.84 -11.42
C ASN A 103 31.37 5.12 -11.65
N ALA A 104 31.83 6.37 -11.54
CA ALA A 104 33.25 6.72 -11.69
C ALA A 104 34.08 6.33 -10.46
N VAL A 105 33.44 6.21 -9.29
CA VAL A 105 34.06 5.95 -8.00
C VAL A 105 34.13 4.45 -7.74
N GLN A 106 35.28 3.94 -7.31
CA GLN A 106 35.48 2.49 -7.12
C GLN A 106 34.78 1.95 -5.87
N ASP A 107 34.88 2.66 -4.74
CA ASP A 107 34.26 2.26 -3.47
C ASP A 107 33.51 3.44 -2.83
N PRO A 108 32.36 3.85 -3.42
CA PRO A 108 31.55 4.92 -2.87
C PRO A 108 30.94 4.48 -1.54
N MET A 109 31.06 5.34 -0.53
CA MET A 109 30.46 5.10 0.79
C MET A 109 29.59 6.27 1.21
N MET A 110 28.47 5.98 1.86
CA MET A 110 27.71 6.99 2.58
C MET A 110 28.12 7.01 4.05
N TYR A 111 28.03 8.17 4.69
CA TYR A 111 28.22 8.29 6.12
C TYR A 111 27.14 9.14 6.78
N ILE A 112 26.92 8.88 8.06
CA ILE A 112 26.08 9.68 8.95
C ILE A 112 26.96 10.12 10.13
N THR A 113 26.83 11.38 10.53
CA THR A 113 27.58 11.93 11.67
C THR A 113 26.71 11.94 12.91
N LEU A 114 27.18 11.31 13.99
CA LEU A 114 26.54 11.28 15.30
C LEU A 114 27.59 11.62 16.37
N ASP A 115 27.35 12.65 17.18
CA ASP A 115 28.31 13.15 18.20
C ASP A 115 29.73 13.41 17.66
N SER A 116 29.83 13.92 16.43
CA SER A 116 31.11 14.14 15.71
C SER A 116 31.86 12.86 15.29
N GLU A 117 31.24 11.68 15.41
CA GLU A 117 31.74 10.42 14.87
C GLU A 117 31.03 10.07 13.55
N GLU A 118 31.80 9.69 12.54
CA GLU A 118 31.27 9.31 11.22
C GLU A 118 31.06 7.80 11.13
N HIS A 119 29.82 7.39 10.87
CA HIS A 119 29.44 5.99 10.67
C HIS A 119 29.26 5.71 9.19
N TYR A 120 30.02 4.75 8.65
CA TYR A 120 30.09 4.48 7.21
C TYR A 120 29.30 3.25 6.78
N SER A 121 28.84 3.27 5.53
CA SER A 121 28.24 2.12 4.87
C SER A 121 28.45 2.18 3.35
N ARG A 122 28.47 1.00 2.71
CA ARG A 122 28.77 0.86 1.28
C ARG A 122 27.61 1.33 0.40
N CYS A 123 27.98 1.90 -0.74
CA CYS A 123 27.10 2.19 -1.86
C CYS A 123 27.45 1.32 -3.07
N ILE A 124 26.44 0.92 -3.83
CA ILE A 124 26.58 0.14 -5.05
C ILE A 124 26.03 0.99 -6.20
N PRO A 125 26.87 1.45 -7.14
CA PRO A 125 26.41 2.17 -8.32
C PRO A 125 25.68 1.22 -9.28
N ASP A 126 24.42 1.54 -9.56
CA ASP A 126 23.60 0.83 -10.56
C ASP A 126 23.89 1.38 -11.97
N SER A 127 24.17 2.69 -12.08
CA SER A 127 24.51 3.38 -13.33
C SER A 127 25.26 4.69 -13.05
N ALA A 128 25.67 5.40 -14.10
CA ALA A 128 26.22 6.76 -13.95
C ALA A 128 25.25 7.75 -13.28
N GLN A 129 23.94 7.48 -13.31
CA GLN A 129 22.91 8.39 -12.81
C GLN A 129 22.28 7.95 -11.48
N GLN A 130 22.52 6.71 -11.05
CA GLN A 130 21.87 6.16 -9.87
C GLN A 130 22.76 5.16 -9.14
N MET A 131 22.77 5.24 -7.81
CA MET A 131 23.37 4.25 -6.92
C MET A 131 22.46 3.96 -5.73
N LYS A 132 22.67 2.80 -5.09
CA LYS A 132 21.95 2.39 -3.88
C LYS A 132 22.93 2.24 -2.74
N CYS A 133 22.65 2.90 -1.63
CA CYS A 133 23.44 2.82 -0.42
C CYS A 133 22.65 2.13 0.68
N LYS A 134 23.35 1.48 1.60
CA LYS A 134 22.73 0.97 2.83
C LYS A 134 22.92 2.01 3.94
N SER A 135 21.88 2.32 4.71
CA SER A 135 22.03 3.24 5.83
C SER A 135 23.04 2.69 6.85
N PRO A 136 24.00 3.51 7.34
CA PRO A 136 24.96 3.08 8.36
C PRO A 136 24.30 2.64 9.67
N THR A 137 24.96 1.73 10.36
CA THR A 137 24.60 1.36 11.74
C THR A 137 25.15 2.40 12.71
N VAL A 138 24.30 2.92 13.60
CA VAL A 138 24.64 3.92 14.61
C VAL A 138 24.26 3.44 16.02
N PRO A 139 24.98 3.84 17.08
CA PRO A 139 24.67 3.48 18.46
C PRO A 139 23.29 3.96 18.89
N LYS A 140 22.41 3.03 19.28
CA LYS A 140 21.03 3.31 19.72
C LYS A 140 20.97 4.12 21.01
N ASP A 141 21.94 3.90 21.89
CA ASP A 141 22.09 4.53 23.20
C ASP A 141 22.38 6.04 23.12
N LYS A 142 22.93 6.50 21.99
CA LYS A 142 23.18 7.92 21.71
C LYS A 142 21.99 8.64 21.07
N LEU A 143 20.89 7.93 20.78
CA LEU A 143 19.70 8.48 20.13
C LEU A 143 18.54 8.54 21.12
N SER A 144 17.99 9.74 21.33
CA SER A 144 16.75 9.93 22.10
C SER A 144 15.58 10.07 21.14
N PHE A 145 14.65 9.12 21.20
CA PHE A 145 13.37 9.21 20.50
C PHE A 145 12.29 9.59 21.51
N ASP A 146 11.65 10.74 21.34
CA ASP A 146 10.70 11.31 22.32
C ASP A 146 9.33 10.58 22.37
N GLY A 147 9.28 9.29 22.00
CA GLY A 147 8.05 8.48 21.93
C GLY A 147 7.01 8.95 20.91
N GLY A 148 7.19 10.12 20.29
CA GLY A 148 6.33 10.72 19.27
C GLY A 148 6.62 10.27 17.85
N ASP A 149 6.00 10.96 16.88
CA ASP A 149 6.20 10.66 15.46
C ASP A 149 7.48 11.30 14.86
N SER A 150 8.21 12.06 15.68
CA SER A 150 9.33 12.88 15.25
C SER A 150 10.63 12.08 15.07
N PRO A 151 11.35 12.26 13.94
CA PRO A 151 12.67 11.68 13.74
C PRO A 151 13.78 12.47 14.46
N VAL A 152 14.93 11.81 14.67
CA VAL A 152 16.18 12.50 15.01
C VAL A 152 16.87 12.91 13.71
N GLU A 153 17.14 14.19 13.53
CA GLU A 153 17.80 14.72 12.34
C GLU A 153 19.33 14.69 12.48
N LEU A 154 20.01 14.03 11.53
CA LEU A 154 21.45 13.84 11.52
C LEU A 154 22.08 14.40 10.25
N GLU A 155 23.33 14.84 10.37
CA GLU A 155 24.15 15.23 9.21
C GLU A 155 24.62 13.99 8.45
N TYR A 156 24.69 14.07 7.13
CA TYR A 156 25.12 12.95 6.30
C TYR A 156 25.85 13.40 5.04
N GLY A 157 26.58 12.45 4.47
CA GLY A 157 27.51 12.71 3.40
C GLY A 157 27.96 11.48 2.65
N PHE A 158 28.88 11.68 1.71
CA PHE A 158 29.49 10.62 0.94
C PHE A 158 31.01 10.77 0.88
N ARG A 159 31.68 9.61 0.87
CA ARG A 159 33.11 9.48 0.61
C ARG A 159 33.30 8.83 -0.75
N MET A 160 33.79 9.64 -1.69
CA MET A 160 34.01 9.28 -3.09
C MET A 160 35.39 9.79 -3.53
N ASP A 161 36.45 9.04 -3.25
CA ASP A 161 37.83 9.34 -3.71
C ASP A 161 38.30 10.79 -3.49
N ASN A 162 37.95 11.35 -2.32
CA ASN A 162 38.30 12.71 -1.85
C ASN A 162 37.56 13.89 -2.51
N VAL A 163 36.44 13.64 -3.18
CA VAL A 163 35.56 14.69 -3.72
C VAL A 163 34.88 15.45 -2.57
N GLN A 164 35.35 16.66 -2.26
CA GLN A 164 34.88 17.43 -1.10
C GLN A 164 33.42 17.86 -1.18
N ARG A 165 32.93 18.12 -2.39
CA ARG A 165 31.55 18.60 -2.61
C ARG A 165 30.48 17.62 -2.12
N VAL A 166 30.79 16.32 -2.05
CA VAL A 166 29.82 15.29 -1.62
C VAL A 166 29.96 14.91 -0.14
N ARG A 167 30.94 15.48 0.60
CA ARG A 167 31.10 15.22 2.03
C ARG A 167 29.98 15.86 2.85
N ASP A 168 29.90 17.18 2.94
CA ASP A 168 28.91 17.83 3.82
C ASP A 168 27.61 18.13 3.07
N LEU A 169 26.95 17.06 2.60
CA LEU A 169 25.81 17.19 1.68
C LEU A 169 24.61 17.84 2.37
N SER A 170 24.31 17.48 3.62
CA SER A 170 23.22 18.08 4.41
C SER A 170 23.45 19.56 4.77
N ALA A 171 24.70 20.05 4.75
CA ALA A 171 25.00 21.47 4.88
C ALA A 171 24.74 22.26 3.59
N THR A 172 24.58 21.57 2.46
CA THR A 172 24.33 22.18 1.15
C THR A 172 22.85 22.50 0.98
N LYS A 173 22.53 23.73 0.55
CA LYS A 173 21.15 24.17 0.32
C LYS A 173 20.44 23.26 -0.68
N GLY A 174 19.30 22.69 -0.29
CA GLY A 174 18.49 21.79 -1.12
C GLY A 174 18.54 20.32 -0.69
N PHE A 175 19.42 19.95 0.24
CA PHE A 175 19.45 18.62 0.84
C PHE A 175 18.90 18.66 2.28
N PRO A 176 17.80 17.94 2.56
CA PRO A 176 17.30 17.83 3.93
C PRO A 176 18.21 16.93 4.76
N LYS A 177 18.20 17.12 6.08
CA LYS A 177 18.92 16.25 7.02
C LYS A 177 18.41 14.81 6.96
N PHE A 178 19.26 13.87 7.39
CA PHE A 178 18.91 12.47 7.46
C PHE A 178 17.98 12.21 8.64
N GLN A 179 16.81 11.63 8.39
CA GLN A 179 15.81 11.35 9.43
C GLN A 179 15.98 9.94 9.99
N MET A 180 16.45 9.86 11.23
CA MET A 180 16.59 8.59 11.94
C MET A 180 15.33 8.29 12.75
N PHE A 181 14.75 7.10 12.55
CA PHE A 181 13.57 6.61 13.27
C PHE A 181 13.92 5.41 14.15
N PRO A 182 13.12 5.10 15.19
CA PRO A 182 13.29 3.88 15.97
C PRO A 182 13.26 2.63 15.09
N ASP A 183 14.00 1.60 15.50
CA ASP A 183 13.92 0.28 14.88
C ASP A 183 12.47 -0.26 14.90
N PRO A 184 12.04 -0.96 13.83
CA PRO A 184 10.73 -1.60 13.80
C PRO A 184 10.68 -2.75 14.79
N GLU A 185 9.52 -2.98 15.39
CA GLU A 185 9.28 -4.08 16.31
C GLU A 185 8.23 -5.01 15.72
N TYR A 186 8.53 -6.30 15.59
CA TYR A 186 7.58 -7.31 15.14
C TYR A 186 7.15 -8.21 16.28
N PHE A 187 5.84 -8.42 16.41
CA PHE A 187 5.27 -9.24 17.47
C PHE A 187 5.11 -10.70 17.02
N PRO A 188 5.44 -11.66 17.90
CA PRO A 188 5.23 -13.08 17.61
C PRO A 188 3.74 -13.43 17.54
N PHE A 189 3.44 -14.58 16.92
CA PHE A 189 2.09 -15.14 16.89
C PHE A 189 1.55 -15.38 18.30
N THR A 190 0.30 -14.99 18.53
CA THR A 190 -0.38 -15.06 19.84
C THR A 190 -1.08 -16.40 20.05
N GLU A 191 -1.17 -17.22 19.01
CA GLU A 191 -1.74 -18.57 19.03
C GLU A 191 -0.92 -19.54 19.89
N LYS A 192 -1.56 -20.64 20.31
CA LYS A 192 -0.92 -21.69 21.11
C LYS A 192 0.35 -22.21 20.42
N ASP A 193 1.43 -22.36 21.19
CA ASP A 193 2.75 -22.81 20.72
C ASP A 193 3.40 -21.91 19.65
N ARG A 194 2.89 -20.68 19.46
CA ARG A 194 3.24 -19.73 18.39
C ARG A 194 3.04 -20.35 17.00
N ILE A 195 2.03 -21.21 16.84
CA ILE A 195 1.68 -21.84 15.58
C ILE A 195 0.43 -21.19 15.02
N LYS A 196 0.59 -20.48 13.90
CA LYS A 196 -0.53 -19.90 13.16
C LYS A 196 -0.98 -20.87 12.06
N TYR A 197 -2.27 -21.14 12.01
CA TYR A 197 -2.87 -22.00 11.00
C TYR A 197 -3.32 -21.15 9.80
N TYR A 198 -2.72 -21.37 8.65
CA TYR A 198 -3.01 -20.64 7.43
C TYR A 198 -4.37 -21.05 6.86
N LYS A 199 -5.32 -20.10 6.81
CA LYS A 199 -6.71 -20.33 6.35
C LYS A 199 -7.21 -19.27 5.35
N SER A 200 -6.40 -18.30 5.00
CA SER A 200 -6.77 -17.11 4.21
C SER A 200 -5.70 -16.84 3.18
N ASP A 201 -5.98 -16.12 2.10
CA ASP A 201 -4.98 -15.88 1.04
C ASP A 201 -3.75 -15.05 1.49
N TYR A 202 -3.84 -14.36 2.63
CA TYR A 202 -2.81 -13.46 3.14
C TYR A 202 -2.39 -13.81 4.57
N LEU A 203 -1.09 -13.71 4.84
CA LEU A 203 -0.50 -13.78 6.17
C LEU A 203 -0.26 -12.38 6.70
N THR A 204 -0.81 -12.13 7.88
CA THR A 204 -0.70 -10.86 8.58
C THR A 204 0.20 -11.01 9.80
N ILE A 205 1.21 -10.13 9.90
CA ILE A 205 2.18 -10.05 10.99
C ILE A 205 2.07 -8.66 11.63
N ASN A 206 1.83 -8.62 12.94
CA ASN A 206 1.66 -7.37 13.67
C ASN A 206 3.01 -6.86 14.20
N GLY A 207 3.08 -5.55 14.42
CA GLY A 207 4.27 -4.89 14.93
C GLY A 207 4.03 -3.44 15.26
N ASN A 208 5.11 -2.67 15.38
CA ASN A 208 5.09 -1.24 15.61
C ASN A 208 6.23 -0.55 14.85
N ASN A 209 5.98 0.67 14.37
CA ASN A 209 6.92 1.50 13.59
C ASN A 209 7.42 0.83 12.30
N LEU A 210 6.60 0.01 11.64
CA LEU A 210 7.06 -0.79 10.51
C LEU A 210 7.29 0.01 9.23
N ASP A 211 6.58 1.12 9.00
CA ASP A 211 6.61 1.92 7.76
C ASP A 211 7.31 3.29 7.90
N ARG A 212 7.88 3.60 9.08
CA ARG A 212 8.44 4.94 9.34
C ARG A 212 9.67 5.25 8.47
N ALA A 213 10.61 4.30 8.46
CA ALA A 213 11.84 4.36 7.67
C ALA A 213 11.94 3.22 6.64
N CYS A 214 11.17 2.13 6.82
CA CYS A 214 11.23 0.96 5.96
C CYS A 214 10.09 0.99 4.93
N GLN A 215 10.33 0.43 3.75
CA GLN A 215 9.35 0.18 2.70
C GLN A 215 9.26 -1.32 2.42
N GLU A 216 8.29 -1.76 1.61
CA GLU A 216 8.07 -3.18 1.32
C GLU A 216 9.32 -3.88 0.77
N SER A 217 10.13 -3.17 -0.02
CA SER A 217 11.35 -3.74 -0.63
C SER A 217 12.52 -3.93 0.34
N ASP A 218 12.47 -3.30 1.53
CA ASP A 218 13.49 -3.47 2.57
C ASP A 218 13.14 -4.62 3.54
N VAL A 219 11.98 -5.26 3.39
CA VAL A 219 11.50 -6.32 4.28
C VAL A 219 11.39 -7.64 3.52
N ILE A 220 12.06 -8.67 4.03
CA ILE A 220 12.01 -10.03 3.50
C ILE A 220 11.34 -10.93 4.54
N VAL A 221 10.22 -11.55 4.17
CA VAL A 221 9.55 -12.53 5.03
C VAL A 221 9.86 -13.93 4.50
N ARG A 222 10.49 -14.75 5.34
CA ARG A 222 10.89 -16.12 5.01
C ARG A 222 10.07 -17.13 5.80
N ILE A 223 9.55 -18.14 5.11
CA ILE A 223 8.77 -19.24 5.66
C ILE A 223 9.52 -20.53 5.31
N GLY A 224 10.26 -21.08 6.28
CA GLY A 224 11.11 -22.25 6.04
C GLY A 224 12.13 -21.99 4.91
N THR A 225 12.06 -22.75 3.82
CA THR A 225 12.92 -22.60 2.63
C THR A 225 12.39 -21.63 1.57
N SER A 226 11.20 -21.06 1.74
CA SER A 226 10.54 -20.20 0.73
C SER A 226 10.27 -18.80 1.26
N PHE A 227 9.92 -17.88 0.36
CA PHE A 227 9.64 -16.48 0.69
C PHE A 227 8.13 -16.20 0.66
N CYS A 228 7.67 -15.32 1.54
CA CYS A 228 6.34 -14.74 1.52
C CYS A 228 6.40 -13.39 0.79
N ASN A 229 5.61 -13.22 -0.26
CA ASN A 229 5.65 -12.01 -1.06
C ASN A 229 4.97 -10.85 -0.31
N VAL A 230 5.74 -9.86 0.16
CA VAL A 230 5.21 -8.72 0.92
C VAL A 230 4.32 -7.88 0.01
N THR A 231 3.05 -7.70 0.39
CA THR A 231 2.05 -7.00 -0.42
C THR A 231 1.74 -5.60 0.11
N SER A 232 1.93 -5.37 1.41
CA SER A 232 1.70 -4.08 2.05
C SER A 232 2.42 -4.00 3.39
N LEU A 233 2.95 -2.81 3.68
CA LEU A 233 3.54 -2.45 4.96
C LEU A 233 2.82 -1.21 5.50
N SER A 234 2.27 -1.30 6.71
CA SER A 234 1.69 -0.18 7.44
C SER A 234 2.37 -0.06 8.81
N ARG A 235 2.17 1.07 9.49
CA ARG A 235 2.74 1.37 10.80
C ARG A 235 2.71 0.25 11.83
N VAL A 236 1.64 -0.53 11.87
CA VAL A 236 1.41 -1.59 12.87
C VAL A 236 1.32 -3.00 12.28
N GLN A 237 1.38 -3.13 10.95
CA GLN A 237 1.07 -4.41 10.33
C GLN A 237 1.77 -4.59 8.98
N LEU A 238 2.34 -5.78 8.79
CA LEU A 238 2.83 -6.28 7.52
C LEU A 238 1.87 -7.35 7.01
N THR A 239 1.52 -7.26 5.72
CA THR A 239 0.76 -8.30 5.02
C THR A 239 1.60 -8.89 3.89
N CYS A 240 1.66 -10.21 3.81
CA CYS A 240 2.36 -10.91 2.74
C CYS A 240 1.54 -12.12 2.23
N ARG A 241 1.78 -12.53 1.00
CA ARG A 241 1.17 -13.72 0.39
C ARG A 241 2.15 -14.90 0.49
N PRO A 242 1.86 -15.91 1.33
CA PRO A 242 2.74 -17.06 1.48
C PRO A 242 2.60 -18.03 0.29
N PRO A 243 3.53 -18.98 0.12
CA PRO A 243 3.46 -19.97 -0.96
C PRO A 243 2.20 -20.84 -0.84
N THR A 244 1.73 -21.40 -1.96
CA THR A 244 0.51 -22.22 -2.02
C THR A 244 0.61 -23.51 -1.22
N ASP A 245 1.80 -24.12 -1.25
CA ASP A 245 2.11 -25.37 -0.54
C ASP A 245 3.08 -25.08 0.60
N GLN A 246 2.96 -25.84 1.70
CA GLN A 246 3.83 -25.68 2.86
C GLN A 246 5.29 -25.98 2.49
N PRO A 247 6.19 -24.99 2.60
CA PRO A 247 7.60 -25.22 2.32
C PRO A 247 8.26 -26.02 3.46
N PRO A 248 9.30 -26.81 3.17
CA PRO A 248 10.10 -27.47 4.20
C PRO A 248 10.63 -26.48 5.25
N ALA A 249 10.72 -26.93 6.50
CA ALA A 249 11.46 -26.21 7.52
C ALA A 249 12.97 -26.24 7.22
N GLN A 250 13.74 -25.41 7.90
CA GLN A 250 15.20 -25.47 7.86
C GLN A 250 15.74 -26.11 9.14
N ASP A 251 16.62 -27.09 9.01
CA ASP A 251 17.37 -27.64 10.14
C ASP A 251 18.44 -26.64 10.64
N LYS A 252 19.16 -27.01 11.71
CA LYS A 252 20.24 -26.17 12.26
C LYS A 252 21.39 -25.91 11.27
N ASN A 253 21.50 -26.70 10.21
CA ASN A 253 22.51 -26.62 9.17
C ASN A 253 21.98 -25.95 7.90
N GLY A 254 20.73 -25.46 7.89
CA GLY A 254 20.07 -24.82 6.75
C GLY A 254 19.48 -25.78 5.71
N ASN A 255 19.50 -27.10 5.94
CA ASN A 255 18.95 -28.10 5.03
C ASN A 255 17.43 -28.21 5.18
N PRO A 256 16.71 -28.61 4.10
CA PRO A 256 15.27 -28.78 4.14
C PRO A 256 14.85 -29.98 5.01
N ASP A 257 14.04 -29.73 6.04
CA ASP A 257 13.38 -30.73 6.87
C ASP A 257 11.86 -30.70 6.63
N ARG A 258 11.31 -31.78 6.08
CA ARG A 258 9.88 -31.92 5.79
C ARG A 258 9.05 -32.41 6.98
N GLY A 259 9.69 -32.89 8.06
CA GLY A 259 9.00 -33.41 9.24
C GLY A 259 8.60 -32.34 10.25
N GLN A 260 8.98 -31.08 10.02
CA GLN A 260 8.75 -29.97 10.95
C GLN A 260 7.96 -28.83 10.30
N ILE A 261 7.20 -28.11 11.13
CA ILE A 261 6.46 -26.93 10.71
C ILE A 261 7.45 -25.78 10.45
N PRO A 262 7.41 -25.12 9.29
CA PRO A 262 8.37 -24.07 8.94
C PRO A 262 8.23 -22.85 9.85
N GLN A 263 9.38 -22.28 10.20
CA GLN A 263 9.46 -21.02 10.96
C GLN A 263 9.22 -19.82 10.05
N VAL A 264 8.58 -18.79 10.60
CA VAL A 264 8.36 -17.49 9.97
C VAL A 264 9.36 -16.50 10.55
N ILE A 265 10.27 -16.04 9.70
CA ILE A 265 11.33 -15.09 10.04
C ILE A 265 11.12 -13.83 9.20
N VAL A 266 11.11 -12.68 9.85
CA VAL A 266 11.08 -11.38 9.18
C VAL A 266 12.47 -10.78 9.25
N GLU A 267 13.04 -10.44 8.11
CA GLU A 267 14.33 -9.77 7.98
C GLU A 267 14.09 -8.34 7.48
N VAL A 268 14.63 -7.35 8.18
CA VAL A 268 14.54 -5.94 7.79
C VAL A 268 15.93 -5.39 7.53
N GLY A 269 16.14 -4.87 6.33
CA GLY A 269 17.47 -4.55 5.83
C GLY A 269 18.36 -5.81 5.81
N ASP A 270 19.65 -5.65 6.08
CA ASP A 270 20.63 -6.74 6.19
C ASP A 270 21.02 -7.07 7.66
N LYS A 271 20.42 -6.39 8.64
CA LYS A 271 20.85 -6.45 10.05
C LYS A 271 19.82 -7.02 11.01
N LEU A 272 18.53 -6.71 10.84
CA LEU A 272 17.49 -7.11 11.79
C LEU A 272 16.82 -8.42 11.38
N LYS A 273 16.66 -9.34 12.33
CA LYS A 273 15.94 -10.61 12.16
C LYS A 273 15.00 -10.87 13.33
N PHE A 274 13.73 -11.12 13.03
CA PHE A 274 12.67 -11.37 14.01
C PHE A 274 12.06 -12.74 13.80
N ASN A 275 12.02 -13.55 14.86
CA ASN A 275 11.35 -14.85 14.83
C ASN A 275 9.89 -14.70 15.30
N ILE A 276 8.95 -14.80 14.36
CA ILE A 276 7.54 -14.55 14.60
C ILE A 276 6.83 -15.79 15.16
N GLY A 277 7.23 -16.98 14.69
CA GLY A 277 6.59 -18.24 15.08
C GLY A 277 6.66 -19.28 13.97
N ARG A 278 5.66 -20.16 13.90
CA ARG A 278 5.56 -21.26 12.95
C ARG A 278 4.24 -21.19 12.18
N LEU A 279 4.26 -21.54 10.90
CA LEU A 279 3.07 -21.51 10.03
C LEU A 279 2.70 -22.92 9.57
N SER A 280 1.50 -23.37 9.93
CA SER A 280 0.95 -24.67 9.53
C SER A 280 -0.15 -24.49 8.49
N TYR A 281 -0.07 -25.23 7.39
CA TYR A 281 -1.10 -25.29 6.35
C TYR A 281 -2.13 -26.38 6.63
N ASP A 282 -1.77 -27.35 7.48
CA ASP A 282 -2.67 -28.41 7.89
C ASP A 282 -3.67 -27.90 8.94
N VAL A 283 -4.97 -28.12 8.70
CA VAL A 283 -6.02 -27.87 9.68
C VAL A 283 -5.76 -28.80 10.87
N PRO A 284 -5.81 -28.32 12.14
CA PRO A 284 -5.60 -29.20 13.28
C PRO A 284 -6.63 -30.33 13.24
N ALA A 285 -6.17 -31.56 13.04
CA ALA A 285 -6.98 -32.74 13.29
C ALA A 285 -7.49 -32.64 14.74
N GLY A 286 -8.79 -32.84 14.92
CA GLY A 286 -9.38 -32.96 16.26
C GLY A 286 -8.59 -34.00 17.07
N PRO A 287 -8.60 -33.92 18.41
CA PRO A 287 -7.67 -34.68 19.23
C PRO A 287 -7.84 -36.19 18.99
N ASP A 288 -6.94 -36.75 18.19
CA ASP A 288 -6.66 -38.17 18.13
C ASP A 288 -6.04 -38.55 19.47
N SER A 289 -6.90 -38.96 20.39
CA SER A 289 -6.55 -39.50 21.69
C SER A 289 -6.00 -40.92 21.53
N ALA A 290 -4.79 -41.03 21.00
CA ALA A 290 -3.97 -42.22 21.18
C ALA A 290 -3.31 -42.14 22.57
N LEU A 291 -3.91 -42.77 23.58
CA LEU A 291 -3.24 -43.20 24.80
C LEU A 291 -3.54 -44.68 25.07
N PRO A 292 -2.54 -45.45 25.55
CA PRO A 292 -2.49 -46.90 25.52
C PRO A 292 -3.33 -47.54 26.62
N ARG A 293 -3.83 -48.75 26.36
CA ARG A 293 -4.43 -49.67 27.35
C ARG A 293 -3.33 -50.09 28.36
N PRO A 294 -3.60 -50.24 29.68
CA PRO A 294 -4.75 -50.99 30.18
C PRO A 294 -5.29 -50.57 31.58
N VAL A 295 -6.48 -49.95 31.70
CA VAL A 295 -7.41 -50.17 32.84
C VAL A 295 -8.82 -49.84 32.36
N ILE A 296 -9.48 -50.78 31.68
CA ILE A 296 -10.89 -50.67 31.30
C ILE A 296 -11.55 -51.95 31.78
N ILE A 297 -12.26 -51.88 32.90
CA ILE A 297 -13.57 -52.50 33.21
C ILE A 297 -13.98 -51.86 34.55
N GLY A 298 -14.86 -50.85 34.48
CA GLY A 298 -15.41 -50.20 35.68
C GLY A 298 -16.08 -48.83 35.45
N VAL A 299 -15.59 -48.03 34.49
CA VAL A 299 -16.05 -46.64 34.29
C VAL A 299 -16.89 -46.43 33.01
N THR A 300 -17.08 -47.46 32.19
CA THR A 300 -17.69 -47.34 30.85
C THR A 300 -19.19 -47.05 30.83
N ALA A 301 -19.94 -47.32 31.91
CA ALA A 301 -21.38 -47.06 31.96
C ALA A 301 -21.73 -45.59 32.32
N LEU A 302 -20.94 -44.95 33.19
CA LEU A 302 -21.21 -43.57 33.62
C LEU A 302 -20.62 -42.53 32.63
N GLY A 303 -19.46 -42.84 32.05
CA GLY A 303 -18.81 -41.99 31.04
C GLY A 303 -19.58 -41.91 29.73
N ALA A 304 -20.18 -43.02 29.28
CA ALA A 304 -20.99 -43.04 28.06
C ALA A 304 -22.26 -42.19 28.20
N PHE A 305 -22.91 -42.22 29.37
CA PHE A 305 -24.10 -41.41 29.64
C PHE A 305 -23.80 -39.91 29.68
N LEU A 306 -22.66 -39.52 30.28
CA LEU A 306 -22.16 -38.14 30.24
C LEU A 306 -21.78 -37.71 28.82
N LEU A 307 -21.15 -38.57 28.03
CA LEU A 307 -20.81 -38.28 26.63
C LEU A 307 -22.06 -38.09 25.77
N ILE A 308 -23.08 -38.92 25.95
CA ILE A 308 -24.36 -38.80 25.22
C ILE A 308 -25.08 -37.52 25.64
N ALA A 309 -25.08 -37.16 26.93
CA ALA A 309 -25.66 -35.90 27.42
C ALA A 309 -24.91 -34.67 26.86
N VAL A 310 -23.58 -34.70 26.82
CA VAL A 310 -22.75 -33.63 26.25
C VAL A 310 -22.95 -33.53 24.74
N ILE A 311 -23.10 -34.64 24.03
CA ILE A 311 -23.41 -34.67 22.60
C ILE A 311 -24.82 -34.11 22.34
N PHE A 312 -25.81 -34.47 23.16
CA PHE A 312 -27.15 -33.88 23.07
C PHE A 312 -27.14 -32.37 23.34
N ILE A 313 -26.34 -31.92 24.32
CA ILE A 313 -26.13 -30.50 24.62
C ILE A 313 -25.42 -29.79 23.47
N LEU A 314 -24.42 -30.42 22.83
CA LEU A 314 -23.73 -29.88 21.64
C LEU A 314 -24.62 -29.85 20.39
N ILE A 315 -25.49 -30.84 20.22
CA ILE A 315 -26.48 -30.88 19.14
C ILE A 315 -27.56 -29.82 19.38
N ALA A 316 -28.02 -29.63 20.63
CA ALA A 316 -28.92 -28.54 21.00
C ALA A 316 -28.25 -27.16 20.87
N TYR A 317 -26.96 -27.06 21.20
CA TYR A 317 -26.13 -25.87 21.00
C TYR A 317 -26.02 -25.52 19.51
N ARG A 318 -25.77 -26.51 18.65
CA ARG A 318 -25.72 -26.31 17.20
C ARG A 318 -27.10 -26.00 16.61
N ARG A 319 -28.16 -26.71 17.01
CA ARG A 319 -29.53 -26.46 16.55
C ARG A 319 -30.00 -25.05 16.91
N LYS A 320 -29.74 -24.59 18.15
CA LYS A 320 -30.12 -23.26 18.60
C LYS A 320 -29.22 -22.15 18.02
N SER A 321 -27.94 -22.41 17.81
CA SER A 321 -27.02 -21.49 17.12
C SER A 321 -27.41 -21.30 15.65
N THR A 322 -27.79 -22.36 14.94
CA THR A 322 -28.31 -22.25 13.57
C THR A 322 -29.67 -21.54 13.50
N GLU A 323 -30.46 -21.60 14.57
CA GLU A 323 -31.73 -20.88 14.70
C GLU A 323 -31.50 -19.38 14.92
N SER A 324 -30.54 -18.99 15.79
CA SER A 324 -30.12 -17.59 15.96
C SER A 324 -29.53 -16.96 14.67
N SER A 325 -28.79 -17.73 13.86
CA SER A 325 -28.29 -17.23 12.57
C SER A 325 -29.38 -17.08 11.50
N ARG A 326 -30.48 -17.83 11.60
CA ARG A 326 -31.65 -17.64 10.71
C ARG A 326 -32.46 -16.42 11.11
N VAL A 327 -32.60 -16.16 12.41
CA VAL A 327 -33.28 -14.96 12.94
C VAL A 327 -32.54 -13.67 12.55
N LEU A 328 -31.19 -13.67 12.55
CA LEU A 328 -30.39 -12.52 12.09
C LEU A 328 -30.53 -12.29 10.56
N LYS A 329 -30.67 -13.36 9.77
CA LYS A 329 -30.92 -13.26 8.31
C LYS A 329 -32.34 -12.80 7.98
N THR A 330 -33.34 -13.23 8.75
CA THR A 330 -34.73 -12.74 8.60
C THR A 330 -34.91 -11.31 9.13
N MET A 331 -34.00 -10.78 9.94
CA MET A 331 -34.00 -9.35 10.33
C MET A 331 -33.34 -8.45 9.26
N GLN A 332 -32.44 -8.98 8.44
CA GLN A 332 -31.82 -8.24 7.35
C GLN A 332 -32.69 -8.22 6.07
N GLU A 333 -33.59 -9.18 5.88
CA GLU A 333 -34.62 -9.16 4.81
C GLU A 333 -35.87 -8.34 5.16
N GLN A 334 -36.06 -7.94 6.43
CA GLN A 334 -37.21 -7.12 6.85
C GLN A 334 -36.89 -5.62 6.88
N MET A 335 -35.65 -5.21 6.59
CA MET A 335 -35.24 -3.80 6.53
C MET A 335 -35.32 -3.18 5.12
N ASP A 336 -35.60 -3.97 4.07
CA ASP A 336 -35.91 -3.47 2.71
C ASP A 336 -37.42 -3.44 2.38
N VAL A 337 -38.27 -3.98 3.27
CA VAL A 337 -39.74 -4.01 3.09
C VAL A 337 -40.46 -3.02 4.02
N LEU A 338 -39.73 -2.31 4.87
CA LEU A 338 -40.24 -1.24 5.74
C LEU A 338 -39.80 0.17 5.29
N GLU A 339 -39.38 0.33 4.04
CA GLU A 339 -39.31 1.65 3.37
C GLU A 339 -40.47 1.87 2.38
N LEU A 340 -41.34 0.86 2.19
CA LEU A 340 -42.44 0.88 1.21
C LEU A 340 -43.86 0.70 1.79
N ARG A 341 -44.04 0.88 3.11
CA ARG A 341 -45.40 0.90 3.73
C ARG A 341 -45.66 2.11 4.64
N VAL A 342 -45.05 3.24 4.32
CA VAL A 342 -45.52 4.56 4.80
C VAL A 342 -46.57 5.16 3.84
N ALA A 343 -46.82 4.51 2.69
CA ALA A 343 -47.85 4.92 1.73
C ALA A 343 -49.25 4.32 1.98
N SER A 344 -49.55 3.82 3.18
CA SER A 344 -50.91 3.34 3.49
C SER A 344 -51.30 3.45 4.98
N GLU A 345 -51.12 4.60 5.59
CA GLU A 345 -52.27 5.19 6.29
C GLU A 345 -52.95 6.06 5.22
N CYS A 346 -54.16 5.80 4.74
CA CYS A 346 -55.39 5.59 5.47
C CYS A 346 -56.33 4.78 4.59
N LYS A 347 -56.71 3.58 5.03
CA LYS A 347 -58.06 3.09 4.74
C LYS A 347 -58.49 2.10 5.80
N GLU A 348 -59.36 2.61 6.69
CA GLU A 348 -60.39 1.88 7.43
C GLU A 348 -59.84 0.90 8.50
N ALA A 349 -59.81 1.21 9.79
CA ALA A 349 -60.97 1.55 10.62
C ALA A 349 -62.25 0.86 10.14
N PHE A 350 -62.50 -0.37 10.62
CA PHE A 350 -63.80 -0.90 11.07
C PHE A 350 -63.77 -2.43 11.05
N ALA A 351 -63.77 -3.02 12.24
CA ALA A 351 -64.46 -4.25 12.63
C ALA A 351 -63.68 -4.86 13.82
N GLU A 352 -64.10 -4.70 15.08
CA GLU A 352 -65.18 -5.52 15.69
C GLU A 352 -64.99 -7.01 15.31
N LEU A 353 -64.77 -7.96 16.20
CA LEU A 353 -65.35 -8.17 17.53
C LEU A 353 -64.77 -9.49 18.10
N GLN A 354 -64.88 -9.63 19.43
CA GLN A 354 -64.93 -10.86 20.25
C GLN A 354 -63.62 -11.67 20.44
N THR A 355 -63.04 -11.80 21.65
CA THR A 355 -63.47 -12.57 22.85
C THR A 355 -63.83 -14.03 22.54
N GLU A 356 -63.07 -15.00 23.05
CA GLU A 356 -63.39 -15.96 24.13
C GLU A 356 -62.77 -17.31 23.66
N MET A 357 -62.41 -18.36 24.42
CA MET A 357 -62.63 -18.81 25.79
C MET A 357 -61.60 -19.96 26.05
N THR A 358 -61.30 -20.24 27.33
CA THR A 358 -61.09 -21.54 28.04
C THR A 358 -60.50 -22.78 27.29
N ASP A 359 -59.74 -23.69 27.93
CA ASP A 359 -60.19 -24.47 29.09
C ASP A 359 -59.07 -25.23 29.83
N LEU A 360 -59.43 -25.55 31.06
CA LEU A 360 -58.72 -26.19 32.16
C LEU A 360 -58.80 -27.73 32.05
N THR A 361 -57.83 -28.47 32.56
CA THR A 361 -58.14 -29.64 33.42
C THR A 361 -56.97 -30.10 34.27
N SER A 362 -57.28 -30.32 35.55
CA SER A 362 -56.47 -30.98 36.57
C SER A 362 -56.98 -32.39 36.86
N ASP A 363 -56.11 -33.17 37.52
CA ASP A 363 -56.36 -34.32 38.40
C ASP A 363 -56.76 -35.69 37.83
N LEU A 364 -55.95 -36.72 38.15
CA LEU A 364 -56.26 -37.63 39.27
C LEU A 364 -55.17 -38.70 39.51
N THR A 365 -55.19 -39.19 40.74
CA THR A 365 -54.27 -40.04 41.50
C THR A 365 -54.49 -41.56 41.39
N VAL A 366 -53.40 -42.35 41.47
CA VAL A 366 -53.14 -43.59 42.30
C VAL A 366 -54.01 -44.86 42.01
N PRO A 367 -53.47 -46.13 41.94
CA PRO A 367 -52.88 -46.89 43.07
C PRO A 367 -51.75 -47.91 42.77
N ALA A 368 -51.39 -48.65 43.82
CA ALA A 368 -50.11 -49.27 44.17
C ALA A 368 -49.91 -50.78 43.83
N GLY A 369 -48.62 -51.16 43.67
CA GLY A 369 -47.96 -52.38 44.17
C GLY A 369 -47.99 -53.68 43.32
N PRO A 370 -47.11 -54.68 43.55
CA PRO A 370 -45.83 -54.66 44.28
C PRO A 370 -44.64 -55.48 43.63
N ASP A 371 -43.47 -55.37 44.27
CA ASP A 371 -42.33 -56.29 44.41
C ASP A 371 -41.46 -56.79 43.22
N SER A 372 -40.18 -56.40 43.23
CA SER A 372 -39.06 -57.35 43.25
C SER A 372 -37.75 -56.67 43.67
N ALA A 373 -37.08 -57.29 44.65
CA ALA A 373 -35.92 -56.79 45.35
C ALA A 373 -34.59 -57.13 44.63
N LEU A 374 -33.68 -56.16 44.56
CA LEU A 374 -32.23 -56.34 44.31
C LEU A 374 -31.43 -55.38 45.24
N PRO A 375 -30.17 -55.69 45.61
CA PRO A 375 -29.65 -55.48 46.97
C PRO A 375 -29.09 -54.08 47.24
N ARG A 376 -29.27 -53.62 48.48
CA ARG A 376 -28.89 -52.30 49.03
C ARG A 376 -27.47 -52.36 49.61
N PRO A 377 -26.41 -52.05 48.84
CA PRO A 377 -25.57 -50.90 49.22
C PRO A 377 -24.97 -50.08 48.06
N VAL A 378 -25.26 -50.39 46.79
CA VAL A 378 -24.66 -49.69 45.62
C VAL A 378 -25.55 -48.54 45.10
N ILE A 379 -26.85 -48.55 45.38
CA ILE A 379 -27.84 -47.60 44.83
C ILE A 379 -27.73 -46.21 45.47
N ILE A 380 -27.33 -46.10 46.74
CA ILE A 380 -27.30 -44.81 47.48
C ILE A 380 -26.10 -43.95 47.03
N GLY A 381 -24.99 -44.58 46.61
CA GLY A 381 -23.82 -43.85 46.09
C GLY A 381 -24.00 -43.33 44.66
N VAL A 382 -24.71 -44.08 43.81
CA VAL A 382 -24.90 -43.73 42.39
C VAL A 382 -26.01 -42.69 42.20
N THR A 383 -27.08 -42.72 43.00
CA THR A 383 -28.18 -41.73 42.92
C THR A 383 -27.78 -40.37 43.48
N ALA A 384 -27.02 -40.32 44.58
CA ALA A 384 -26.53 -39.06 45.14
C ALA A 384 -25.51 -38.37 44.23
N LEU A 385 -24.59 -39.13 43.63
CA LEU A 385 -23.60 -38.60 42.70
C LEU A 385 -24.25 -38.14 41.38
N GLY A 386 -25.25 -38.88 40.89
CA GLY A 386 -26.05 -38.51 39.72
C GLY A 386 -26.85 -37.24 39.95
N ALA A 387 -27.52 -37.10 41.11
CA ALA A 387 -28.29 -35.90 41.46
C ALA A 387 -27.39 -34.67 41.62
N PHE A 388 -26.21 -34.82 42.24
CA PHE A 388 -25.24 -33.74 42.38
C PHE A 388 -24.70 -33.25 41.03
N LEU A 389 -24.38 -34.19 40.11
CA LEU A 389 -23.97 -33.86 38.75
C LEU A 389 -25.08 -33.15 37.97
N LEU A 390 -26.33 -33.57 38.14
CA LEU A 390 -27.49 -32.94 37.47
C LEU A 390 -27.69 -31.50 37.96
N ILE A 391 -27.56 -31.25 39.25
CA ILE A 391 -27.63 -29.90 39.84
C ILE A 391 -26.46 -29.03 39.36
N ALA A 392 -25.25 -29.58 39.28
CA ALA A 392 -24.09 -28.86 38.77
C ALA A 392 -24.25 -28.47 37.29
N VAL A 393 -24.79 -29.38 36.45
CA VAL A 393 -25.09 -29.11 35.04
C VAL A 393 -26.18 -28.04 34.90
N ILE A 394 -27.22 -28.08 35.72
CA ILE A 394 -28.28 -27.05 35.74
C ILE A 394 -27.67 -25.69 36.15
N PHE A 395 -26.81 -25.64 37.16
CA PHE A 395 -26.16 -24.40 37.60
C PHE A 395 -25.24 -23.83 36.51
N ILE A 396 -24.46 -24.67 35.82
CA ILE A 396 -23.62 -24.26 34.69
C ILE A 396 -24.49 -23.77 33.51
N LEU A 397 -25.60 -24.43 33.21
CA LEU A 397 -26.56 -23.97 32.18
C LEU A 397 -27.19 -22.63 32.53
N ILE A 398 -27.54 -22.40 33.80
CA ILE A 398 -28.08 -21.13 34.28
C ILE A 398 -27.01 -20.03 34.21
N ALA A 399 -25.79 -20.29 34.67
CA ALA A 399 -24.67 -19.34 34.60
C ALA A 399 -24.30 -19.00 33.14
N TYR A 400 -24.29 -20.00 32.26
CA TYR A 400 -24.02 -19.82 30.83
C TYR A 400 -25.15 -19.06 30.13
N ARG A 401 -26.42 -19.37 30.44
CA ARG A 401 -27.56 -18.58 29.94
C ARG A 401 -27.48 -17.14 30.43
N ARG A 402 -27.09 -16.91 31.69
CA ARG A 402 -26.93 -15.57 32.25
C ARG A 402 -25.84 -14.77 31.52
N LYS A 403 -24.66 -15.37 31.30
CA LYS A 403 -23.54 -14.76 30.56
C LYS A 403 -23.82 -14.58 29.07
N SER A 404 -24.51 -15.53 28.43
CA SER A 404 -24.95 -15.39 27.04
C SER A 404 -25.99 -14.28 26.89
N THR A 405 -26.91 -14.15 27.85
CA THR A 405 -27.91 -13.06 27.87
C THR A 405 -27.24 -11.71 28.08
N GLU A 406 -26.20 -11.64 28.92
CA GLU A 406 -25.41 -10.43 29.14
C GLU A 406 -24.64 -10.01 27.87
N SER A 407 -23.96 -10.94 27.20
CA SER A 407 -23.27 -10.66 25.92
C SER A 407 -24.24 -10.24 24.81
N SER A 408 -25.43 -10.87 24.74
CA SER A 408 -26.48 -10.44 23.81
C SER A 408 -27.09 -9.09 24.16
N ARG A 409 -27.15 -8.72 25.45
CA ARG A 409 -27.56 -7.37 25.87
C ARG A 409 -26.54 -6.32 25.46
N VAL A 410 -25.24 -6.59 25.62
CA VAL A 410 -24.17 -5.67 25.20
C VAL A 410 -24.19 -5.44 23.69
N LEU A 411 -24.39 -6.49 22.88
CA LEU A 411 -24.53 -6.35 21.43
C LEU A 411 -25.78 -5.56 21.05
N LYS A 412 -26.91 -5.78 21.74
CA LYS A 412 -28.15 -5.01 21.53
C LYS A 412 -28.01 -3.55 21.94
N THR A 413 -27.34 -3.24 23.06
CA THR A 413 -27.07 -1.85 23.44
C THR A 413 -26.13 -1.17 22.46
N MET A 414 -25.17 -1.90 21.87
CA MET A 414 -24.30 -1.37 20.81
C MET A 414 -25.07 -1.15 19.50
N GLN A 415 -26.00 -2.04 19.15
CA GLN A 415 -26.90 -1.89 18.01
C GLN A 415 -27.84 -0.70 18.20
N GLU A 416 -28.49 -0.57 19.35
CA GLU A 416 -29.35 0.56 19.70
C GLU A 416 -28.58 1.88 19.69
N GLN A 417 -27.33 1.89 20.19
CA GLN A 417 -26.46 3.06 20.10
C GLN A 417 -26.06 3.41 18.66
N MET A 418 -25.88 2.40 17.80
CA MET A 418 -25.62 2.61 16.38
C MET A 418 -26.86 3.15 15.66
N ASP A 419 -28.05 2.60 15.95
CA ASP A 419 -29.31 3.04 15.37
C ASP A 419 -29.67 4.47 15.82
N VAL A 420 -29.41 4.82 17.09
CA VAL A 420 -29.60 6.20 17.59
C VAL A 420 -28.61 7.17 16.96
N LEU A 421 -27.36 6.74 16.74
CA LEU A 421 -26.37 7.55 16.04
C LEU A 421 -26.76 7.72 14.56
N GLU A 422 -27.21 6.66 13.91
CA GLU A 422 -27.67 6.66 12.52
C GLU A 422 -28.92 7.54 12.35
N LEU A 423 -29.90 7.43 13.25
CA LEU A 423 -31.08 8.29 13.23
C LEU A 423 -30.73 9.77 13.48
N ARG A 424 -29.78 10.05 14.39
CA ARG A 424 -29.30 11.41 14.63
C ARG A 424 -28.59 11.95 13.38
N VAL A 425 -27.66 11.19 12.80
CA VAL A 425 -26.97 11.58 11.56
C VAL A 425 -27.94 11.71 10.40
N ALA A 426 -28.94 10.82 10.27
CA ALA A 426 -29.96 10.91 9.23
C ALA A 426 -30.83 12.16 9.39
N SER A 427 -31.16 12.54 10.64
CA SER A 427 -31.87 13.80 10.90
C SER A 427 -31.02 15.03 10.61
N GLU A 428 -29.75 15.04 11.04
CA GLU A 428 -28.80 16.12 10.77
C GLU A 428 -28.51 16.23 9.26
N CYS A 429 -28.41 15.10 8.55
CA CYS A 429 -28.26 15.06 7.09
C CYS A 429 -29.54 15.53 6.38
N LYS A 430 -30.74 15.19 6.88
CA LYS A 430 -32.00 15.70 6.30
C LYS A 430 -32.15 17.21 6.50
N GLU A 431 -31.77 17.71 7.67
CA GLU A 431 -31.77 19.14 7.98
C GLU A 431 -30.73 19.87 7.12
N ALA A 432 -29.49 19.37 7.08
CA ALA A 432 -28.43 19.91 6.22
C ALA A 432 -28.77 19.80 4.73
N PHE A 433 -29.46 18.73 4.31
CA PHE A 433 -29.92 18.56 2.93
C PHE A 433 -31.07 19.51 2.60
N ALA A 434 -32.02 19.73 3.50
CA ALA A 434 -33.08 20.73 3.31
C ALA A 434 -32.49 22.15 3.23
N GLU A 435 -31.53 22.47 4.10
CA GLU A 435 -30.79 23.73 4.08
C GLU A 435 -30.01 23.89 2.77
N LEU A 436 -29.24 22.88 2.37
CA LEU A 436 -28.52 22.85 1.10
C LEU A 436 -29.44 22.88 -0.11
N GLN A 437 -30.62 22.26 -0.06
CA GLN A 437 -31.56 22.26 -1.18
C GLN A 437 -32.15 23.65 -1.40
N THR A 438 -32.48 24.39 -0.33
CA THR A 438 -32.89 25.81 -0.42
C THR A 438 -31.76 26.70 -0.95
N GLU A 439 -30.52 26.44 -0.54
CA GLU A 439 -29.35 27.18 -1.01
C GLU A 439 -28.95 26.82 -2.45
N MET A 440 -29.11 25.56 -2.84
CA MET A 440 -28.90 25.04 -4.19
C MET A 440 -29.94 25.55 -5.15
N THR A 441 -31.20 25.74 -4.73
CA THR A 441 -32.21 26.35 -5.62
C THR A 441 -31.86 27.79 -5.97
N ASP A 442 -31.32 28.55 -5.01
CA ASP A 442 -30.81 29.90 -5.25
C ASP A 442 -29.57 29.87 -6.16
N LEU A 443 -28.64 28.94 -5.91
CA LEU A 443 -27.44 28.77 -6.74
C LEU A 443 -27.72 28.26 -8.16
N THR A 444 -28.76 27.42 -8.32
CA THR A 444 -29.24 26.93 -9.61
C THR A 444 -29.88 28.06 -10.41
N SER A 445 -30.56 28.98 -9.72
CA SER A 445 -31.08 30.21 -10.34
C SER A 445 -29.95 31.11 -10.87
N ASP A 446 -28.86 31.28 -10.10
CA ASP A 446 -27.65 31.98 -10.56
C ASP A 446 -26.93 31.25 -11.70
N LEU A 447 -26.97 29.92 -11.70
CA LEU A 447 -26.47 29.06 -12.78
C LEU A 447 -27.26 29.24 -14.08
N THR A 448 -28.58 29.43 -14.02
CA THR A 448 -29.38 29.78 -15.21
C THR A 448 -29.06 31.18 -15.75
N ALA A 449 -28.54 32.08 -14.92
CA ALA A 449 -28.12 33.42 -15.33
C ALA A 449 -26.67 33.48 -15.87
N GLY A 450 -25.73 32.73 -15.27
CA GLY A 450 -24.29 32.75 -15.60
C GLY A 450 -23.79 31.61 -16.49
N GLY A 451 -24.55 30.53 -16.64
CA GLY A 451 -24.15 29.32 -17.36
C GLY A 451 -23.05 28.51 -16.66
N ILE A 452 -22.90 27.24 -17.06
CA ILE A 452 -21.80 26.38 -16.58
C ILE A 452 -20.53 26.75 -17.38
N PRO A 453 -19.40 27.01 -16.72
CA PRO A 453 -18.13 27.31 -17.39
C PRO A 453 -17.49 26.04 -17.94
N PHE A 454 -18.07 25.50 -19.02
CA PHE A 454 -17.48 24.36 -19.73
C PHE A 454 -16.14 24.77 -20.35
N LEU A 455 -15.11 23.97 -20.10
CA LEU A 455 -13.86 24.05 -20.86
C LEU A 455 -14.17 23.74 -22.33
N ASP A 456 -13.48 24.42 -23.23
CA ASP A 456 -13.54 24.08 -24.64
C ASP A 456 -12.97 22.67 -24.88
N TYR A 457 -13.34 22.07 -26.01
CA TYR A 457 -12.93 20.70 -26.32
C TYR A 457 -11.40 20.53 -26.29
N LYS A 458 -10.67 21.57 -26.71
CA LYS A 458 -9.20 21.59 -26.75
C LYS A 458 -8.63 21.58 -25.33
N ALA A 459 -9.02 22.51 -24.44
CA ALA A 459 -8.50 22.54 -23.08
C ALA A 459 -8.95 21.33 -22.26
N TYR A 460 -10.19 20.87 -22.42
CA TYR A 460 -10.69 19.65 -21.78
C TYR A 460 -9.80 18.45 -22.14
N THR A 461 -9.62 18.22 -23.44
CA THR A 461 -8.82 17.10 -23.96
C THR A 461 -7.39 17.15 -23.45
N MET A 462 -6.79 18.35 -23.44
CA MET A 462 -5.41 18.52 -22.99
C MET A 462 -5.23 18.26 -21.50
N LYS A 463 -6.16 18.73 -20.65
CA LYS A 463 -6.12 18.45 -19.21
C LYS A 463 -6.24 16.96 -18.90
N VAL A 464 -6.97 16.20 -19.72
CA VAL A 464 -7.14 14.75 -19.51
C VAL A 464 -5.96 13.94 -20.07
N LEU A 465 -5.45 14.29 -21.26
CA LEU A 465 -4.35 13.57 -21.88
C LEU A 465 -2.98 13.91 -21.26
N PHE A 466 -2.80 15.16 -20.81
CA PHE A 466 -1.55 15.73 -20.29
C PHE A 466 -1.77 16.55 -19.00
N PRO A 467 -2.20 15.92 -17.89
CA PRO A 467 -2.62 16.62 -16.66
C PRO A 467 -1.50 17.41 -15.94
N SER A 468 -0.23 17.14 -16.26
CA SER A 468 0.93 17.75 -15.58
C SER A 468 1.63 18.84 -16.41
N THR A 469 1.04 19.28 -17.53
CA THR A 469 1.67 20.26 -18.42
C THR A 469 0.62 21.26 -18.90
N GLU A 470 0.64 22.47 -18.33
CA GLU A 470 -0.27 23.55 -18.73
C GLU A 470 0.01 24.04 -20.15
N ASP A 471 1.25 23.87 -20.63
CA ASP A 471 1.79 24.59 -21.77
C ASP A 471 2.37 23.64 -22.86
N HIS A 472 1.58 22.65 -23.25
CA HIS A 472 2.04 21.51 -24.04
C HIS A 472 2.32 21.86 -25.53
N PRO A 473 3.42 21.35 -26.14
CA PRO A 473 3.80 21.66 -27.53
C PRO A 473 2.73 21.38 -28.59
N VAL A 474 1.83 20.43 -28.34
CA VAL A 474 0.69 20.10 -29.24
C VAL A 474 -0.22 21.31 -29.50
N LEU A 475 -0.26 22.28 -28.58
CA LEU A 475 -1.09 23.48 -28.72
C LEU A 475 -0.38 24.64 -29.42
N LYS A 476 0.94 24.55 -29.59
CA LYS A 476 1.79 25.63 -30.10
C LYS A 476 2.16 25.34 -31.56
N GLU A 477 2.33 26.40 -32.33
CA GLU A 477 2.93 26.25 -33.66
C GLU A 477 4.40 25.81 -33.52
N MET A 478 4.79 24.87 -34.37
CA MET A 478 6.14 24.31 -34.36
C MET A 478 7.16 25.35 -34.83
N GLN A 479 7.87 25.99 -33.89
CA GLN A 479 8.90 26.99 -34.17
C GLN A 479 10.22 26.28 -34.53
N VAL A 480 10.59 26.32 -35.81
CA VAL A 480 11.76 25.61 -36.34
C VAL A 480 12.51 26.54 -37.27
N ASP A 481 13.84 26.46 -37.24
CA ASP A 481 14.72 27.17 -38.18
C ASP A 481 14.21 26.99 -39.63
N PRO A 482 14.01 28.08 -40.39
CA PRO A 482 13.41 28.02 -41.73
C PRO A 482 14.18 27.13 -42.70
N VAL A 483 15.48 26.94 -42.48
CA VAL A 483 16.36 26.06 -43.27
C VAL A 483 16.10 24.56 -43.00
N LYS A 484 15.79 24.19 -41.75
CA LYS A 484 15.55 22.79 -41.35
C LYS A 484 14.07 22.39 -41.43
N LYS A 485 13.17 23.39 -41.42
CA LYS A 485 11.72 23.21 -41.43
C LYS A 485 11.24 22.28 -42.55
N GLN A 486 11.68 22.49 -43.79
CA GLN A 486 11.25 21.68 -44.94
C GLN A 486 11.62 20.19 -44.82
N HIS A 487 12.85 19.89 -44.38
CA HIS A 487 13.31 18.51 -44.22
C HIS A 487 12.58 17.80 -43.07
N MET A 488 12.37 18.52 -41.96
CA MET A 488 11.71 17.99 -40.79
C MET A 488 10.21 17.76 -41.03
N GLU A 489 9.53 18.68 -41.69
CA GLU A 489 8.12 18.51 -42.11
C GLU A 489 7.96 17.31 -43.05
N LYS A 490 8.88 17.13 -44.01
CA LYS A 490 8.87 15.96 -44.88
C LYS A 490 9.05 14.65 -44.11
N GLY A 491 9.98 14.60 -43.14
CA GLY A 491 10.20 13.44 -42.29
C GLY A 491 9.01 13.12 -41.39
N LEU A 492 8.41 14.13 -40.75
CA LEU A 492 7.21 13.99 -39.93
C LEU A 492 6.01 13.53 -40.76
N TRP A 493 5.87 14.04 -41.98
CA TRP A 493 4.81 13.58 -42.89
C TRP A 493 4.97 12.10 -43.26
N GLN A 494 6.19 11.66 -43.59
CA GLN A 494 6.48 10.25 -43.86
C GLN A 494 6.24 9.36 -42.62
N PHE A 495 6.63 9.83 -41.44
CA PHE A 495 6.33 9.13 -40.18
C PHE A 495 4.81 9.04 -39.93
N GLY A 496 4.07 10.12 -40.20
CA GLY A 496 2.61 10.11 -40.15
C GLY A 496 1.99 9.06 -41.07
N GLN A 497 2.54 8.87 -42.28
CA GLN A 497 2.08 7.79 -43.18
C GLN A 497 2.34 6.39 -42.59
N LEU A 498 3.48 6.19 -41.90
CA LEU A 498 3.76 4.93 -41.21
C LEU A 498 2.78 4.67 -40.06
N VAL A 499 2.45 5.69 -39.26
CA VAL A 499 1.46 5.58 -38.17
C VAL A 499 0.07 5.19 -38.70
N MET A 500 -0.27 5.58 -39.94
CA MET A 500 -1.52 5.19 -40.61
C MET A 500 -1.49 3.77 -41.19
N ASN A 501 -0.38 3.04 -41.07
CA ASN A 501 -0.30 1.63 -41.42
C ASN A 501 -0.55 0.75 -40.17
N LYS A 502 -1.62 -0.05 -40.24
CA LYS A 502 -2.07 -0.91 -39.11
C LYS A 502 -0.96 -1.81 -38.57
N THR A 503 -0.25 -2.49 -39.47
CA THR A 503 0.81 -3.43 -39.10
C THR A 503 1.97 -2.72 -38.44
N PHE A 504 2.39 -1.58 -38.99
CA PHE A 504 3.47 -0.77 -38.40
C PHE A 504 3.10 -0.29 -37.00
N LEU A 505 1.92 0.31 -36.83
CA LEU A 505 1.53 0.91 -35.55
C LEU A 505 1.39 -0.14 -34.45
N LEU A 506 0.80 -1.31 -34.75
CA LEU A 506 0.72 -2.42 -33.80
C LEU A 506 2.11 -2.92 -33.41
N LEU A 507 3.01 -3.12 -34.38
CA LEU A 507 4.37 -3.57 -34.11
C LEU A 507 5.17 -2.53 -33.30
N PHE A 508 4.98 -1.25 -33.61
CA PHE A 508 5.60 -0.14 -32.90
C PHE A 508 5.19 -0.14 -31.43
N ILE A 509 3.89 -0.23 -31.14
CA ILE A 509 3.37 -0.28 -29.75
C ILE A 509 3.90 -1.52 -29.00
N ARG A 510 3.86 -2.71 -29.62
CA ARG A 510 4.38 -3.93 -29.01
C ARG A 510 5.88 -3.85 -28.70
N THR A 511 6.65 -3.24 -29.60
CA THR A 511 8.09 -3.05 -29.42
C THR A 511 8.38 -2.07 -28.28
N LEU A 512 7.57 -1.02 -28.13
CA LEU A 512 7.68 -0.08 -27.02
C LEU A 512 7.33 -0.72 -25.68
N GLU A 513 6.23 -1.46 -25.60
CA GLU A 513 5.79 -2.12 -24.34
C GLU A 513 6.71 -3.27 -23.90
N SER A 514 7.38 -3.94 -24.83
CA SER A 514 8.36 -4.99 -24.50
C SER A 514 9.72 -4.45 -24.07
N ASN A 515 9.99 -3.16 -24.29
CA ASN A 515 11.29 -2.57 -23.99
C ASN A 515 11.40 -2.19 -22.51
N ARG A 516 12.31 -2.85 -21.78
CA ARG A 516 12.59 -2.61 -20.36
C ARG A 516 13.18 -1.24 -20.03
N TYR A 517 13.73 -0.53 -21.02
CA TYR A 517 14.26 0.82 -20.83
C TYR A 517 13.17 1.91 -20.80
N PHE A 518 11.96 1.59 -21.27
CA PHE A 518 10.83 2.51 -21.21
C PHE A 518 10.09 2.32 -19.89
N SER A 519 9.85 3.41 -19.16
CA SER A 519 9.05 3.38 -17.94
C SER A 519 7.56 3.38 -18.29
N MET A 520 6.72 3.02 -17.29
CA MET A 520 5.27 3.09 -17.48
C MET A 520 4.77 4.49 -17.87
N ARG A 521 5.45 5.54 -17.39
CA ARG A 521 5.10 6.92 -17.71
C ARG A 521 5.39 7.25 -19.17
N ASP A 522 6.45 6.69 -19.74
CA ASP A 522 6.91 7.00 -21.09
C ASP A 522 5.94 6.42 -22.12
N TRP A 523 5.54 5.16 -21.98
CA TRP A 523 4.58 4.57 -22.91
C TRP A 523 3.16 5.13 -22.74
N VAL A 524 2.77 5.59 -21.53
CA VAL A 524 1.51 6.31 -21.30
C VAL A 524 1.53 7.68 -22.00
N SER A 525 2.68 8.36 -22.00
CA SER A 525 2.88 9.60 -22.74
C SER A 525 2.78 9.38 -24.25
N VAL A 526 3.45 8.34 -24.77
CA VAL A 526 3.38 7.95 -26.18
C VAL A 526 1.94 7.59 -26.58
N ALA A 527 1.20 6.88 -25.74
CA ALA A 527 -0.22 6.59 -25.96
C ALA A 527 -1.04 7.86 -26.15
N SER A 528 -0.88 8.87 -25.28
CA SER A 528 -1.56 10.17 -25.43
C SER A 528 -1.18 10.87 -26.75
N LEU A 529 0.09 10.84 -27.16
CA LEU A 529 0.54 11.45 -28.43
C LEU A 529 0.02 10.72 -29.67
N ILE A 530 -0.04 9.38 -29.64
CA ILE A 530 -0.66 8.57 -30.69
C ILE A 530 -2.13 8.93 -30.80
N MET A 531 -2.84 9.04 -29.67
CA MET A 531 -4.27 9.36 -29.67
C MET A 531 -4.55 10.76 -30.25
N VAL A 532 -3.71 11.76 -29.95
CA VAL A 532 -3.79 13.09 -30.59
C VAL A 532 -3.56 12.98 -32.09
N THR A 533 -2.55 12.21 -32.52
CA THR A 533 -2.22 12.03 -33.95
C THR A 533 -3.35 11.33 -34.71
N LEU A 534 -4.02 10.36 -34.07
CA LEU A 534 -5.11 9.58 -34.65
C LEU A 534 -6.49 10.21 -34.49
N GLN A 535 -6.61 11.34 -33.79
CA GLN A 535 -7.89 11.99 -33.47
C GLN A 535 -8.72 12.28 -34.73
N GLY A 536 -8.07 12.68 -35.83
CA GLY A 536 -8.73 12.95 -37.12
C GLY A 536 -9.20 11.70 -37.88
N ARG A 537 -8.85 10.49 -37.41
CA ARG A 537 -9.19 9.19 -38.04
C ARG A 537 -9.65 8.19 -36.98
N MET A 538 -10.72 8.55 -36.26
CA MET A 538 -11.21 7.78 -35.11
C MET A 538 -11.63 6.34 -35.45
N GLU A 539 -12.11 6.07 -36.67
CA GLU A 539 -12.42 4.72 -37.14
C GLU A 539 -11.20 3.80 -37.12
N TYR A 540 -10.08 4.28 -37.67
CA TYR A 540 -8.80 3.58 -37.65
C TYR A 540 -8.27 3.42 -36.23
N CYS A 541 -8.34 4.48 -35.42
CA CYS A 541 -7.96 4.43 -34.02
C CYS A 541 -8.74 3.35 -33.24
N THR A 542 -10.03 3.23 -33.50
CA THR A 542 -10.91 2.25 -32.83
C THR A 542 -10.56 0.82 -33.25
N ASP A 543 -10.22 0.58 -34.52
CA ASP A 543 -9.78 -0.73 -35.01
C ASP A 543 -8.44 -1.17 -34.38
N ILE A 544 -7.48 -0.23 -34.27
CA ILE A 544 -6.21 -0.47 -33.56
C ILE A 544 -6.47 -0.79 -32.09
N LEU A 545 -7.29 0.02 -31.42
CA LEU A 545 -7.61 -0.16 -30.01
C LEU A 545 -8.31 -1.50 -29.73
N LYS A 546 -9.26 -1.91 -30.58
CA LYS A 546 -9.90 -3.23 -30.48
C LYS A 546 -8.89 -4.36 -30.57
N THR A 547 -7.95 -4.27 -31.50
CA THR A 547 -6.91 -5.28 -31.70
C THR A 547 -6.00 -5.36 -30.46
N LEU A 548 -5.54 -4.21 -29.94
CA LEU A 548 -4.70 -4.16 -28.74
C LEU A 548 -5.42 -4.64 -27.47
N LEU A 549 -6.70 -4.33 -27.30
CA LEU A 549 -7.50 -4.79 -26.17
C LEU A 549 -7.75 -6.30 -26.23
N ALA A 550 -7.98 -6.86 -27.41
CA ALA A 550 -8.11 -8.31 -27.59
C ALA A 550 -6.83 -9.04 -27.16
N GLU A 551 -5.66 -8.54 -27.60
CA GLU A 551 -4.34 -9.08 -27.19
C GLU A 551 -4.12 -8.96 -25.67
N LEU A 552 -4.52 -7.84 -25.06
CA LEU A 552 -4.42 -7.65 -23.61
C LEU A 552 -5.30 -8.67 -22.84
N ILE A 553 -6.51 -8.94 -23.33
CA ILE A 553 -7.43 -9.93 -22.75
C ILE A 553 -6.83 -11.34 -22.86
N GLU A 554 -6.35 -11.72 -24.04
CA GLU A 554 -5.74 -13.04 -24.28
C GLU A 554 -4.53 -13.26 -23.36
N LYS A 555 -3.63 -12.28 -23.27
CA LYS A 555 -2.46 -12.34 -22.39
C LYS A 555 -2.84 -12.47 -20.91
N CYS A 556 -3.93 -11.84 -20.48
CA CYS A 556 -4.43 -11.93 -19.11
C CYS A 556 -5.03 -13.32 -18.81
N ILE A 557 -5.72 -13.92 -19.78
CA ILE A 557 -6.28 -15.27 -19.66
C ILE A 557 -5.15 -16.30 -19.61
N GLU A 558 -4.13 -16.17 -20.46
CA GLU A 558 -2.97 -17.08 -20.50
C GLU A 558 -2.09 -16.95 -19.25
N GLY A 559 -1.94 -15.74 -18.70
CA GLY A 559 -1.12 -15.46 -17.52
C GLY A 559 -1.67 -15.98 -16.18
N LYS A 560 -2.81 -16.69 -16.17
CA LYS A 560 -3.55 -17.13 -14.96
C LYS A 560 -3.90 -15.98 -14.00
N SER A 561 -3.92 -14.74 -14.48
CA SER A 561 -4.42 -13.60 -13.72
C SER A 561 -5.94 -13.68 -13.57
N HIS A 562 -6.45 -13.23 -12.43
CA HIS A 562 -7.88 -13.26 -12.17
C HIS A 562 -8.61 -12.28 -13.11
N PRO A 563 -9.62 -12.71 -13.90
CA PRO A 563 -10.27 -11.87 -14.92
C PRO A 563 -10.82 -10.54 -14.39
N LYS A 564 -11.30 -10.51 -13.13
CA LYS A 564 -11.77 -9.27 -12.46
C LYS A 564 -10.67 -8.22 -12.20
N LEU A 565 -9.40 -8.53 -12.46
CA LEU A 565 -8.27 -7.60 -12.31
C LEU A 565 -7.89 -6.92 -13.63
N LEU A 566 -8.43 -7.36 -14.77
CA LEU A 566 -8.21 -6.73 -16.07
C LEU A 566 -8.80 -5.29 -16.10
N LEU A 567 -8.09 -4.33 -16.70
CA LEU A 567 -8.47 -2.90 -16.78
C LEU A 567 -8.59 -2.18 -15.43
N ARG A 568 -8.07 -2.76 -14.33
CA ARG A 568 -8.15 -2.16 -12.98
C ARG A 568 -7.21 -0.96 -12.79
N ARG A 569 -6.07 -0.95 -13.48
CA ARG A 569 -5.05 0.10 -13.42
C ARG A 569 -4.58 0.40 -14.83
N THR A 570 -4.29 1.66 -15.15
CA THR A 570 -3.76 2.06 -16.47
C THR A 570 -2.27 1.72 -16.56
N GLU A 571 -1.95 0.46 -16.81
CA GLU A 571 -0.58 -0.05 -16.85
C GLU A 571 -0.10 -0.35 -18.27
N SER A 572 -1.01 -0.36 -19.26
CA SER A 572 -0.71 -0.56 -20.69
C SER A 572 -1.03 0.66 -21.57
N VAL A 573 -0.40 0.70 -22.75
CA VAL A 573 -0.70 1.64 -23.84
C VAL A 573 -2.16 1.50 -24.26
N ALA A 574 -2.66 0.26 -24.37
CA ALA A 574 -4.04 -0.02 -24.75
C ALA A 574 -5.06 0.59 -23.77
N GLU A 575 -4.84 0.45 -22.46
CA GLU A 575 -5.69 1.04 -21.42
C GLU A 575 -5.67 2.57 -21.45
N LYS A 576 -4.50 3.18 -21.66
CA LYS A 576 -4.39 4.63 -21.80
C LYS A 576 -5.07 5.14 -23.07
N MET A 577 -4.90 4.44 -24.20
CA MET A 577 -5.59 4.74 -25.45
C MET A 577 -7.11 4.62 -25.30
N LEU A 578 -7.60 3.63 -24.53
CA LEU A 578 -9.01 3.47 -24.22
C LEU A 578 -9.57 4.66 -23.41
N SER A 579 -8.85 5.11 -22.38
CA SER A 579 -9.22 6.29 -21.60
C SER A 579 -9.27 7.56 -22.47
N ALA A 580 -8.29 7.74 -23.36
CA ALA A 580 -8.27 8.84 -24.33
C ALA A 580 -9.42 8.75 -25.35
N TRP A 581 -9.75 7.54 -25.80
CA TRP A 581 -10.87 7.29 -26.72
C TRP A 581 -12.20 7.70 -26.09
N PHE A 582 -12.45 7.32 -24.83
CA PHE A 582 -13.61 7.78 -24.08
C PHE A 582 -13.63 9.30 -23.90
N THR A 583 -12.47 9.89 -23.62
CA THR A 583 -12.34 11.36 -23.49
C THR A 583 -12.82 12.07 -24.75
N PHE A 584 -12.40 11.61 -25.93
CA PHE A 584 -12.81 12.23 -27.18
C PHE A 584 -14.30 12.07 -27.49
N LEU A 585 -14.87 10.89 -27.24
CA LEU A 585 -16.24 10.57 -27.65
C LEU A 585 -17.30 10.99 -26.64
N LEU A 586 -16.97 10.98 -25.34
CA LEU A 586 -17.91 11.32 -24.28
C LEU A 586 -17.96 12.82 -23.97
N TYR A 587 -17.13 13.65 -24.61
CA TYR A 587 -17.17 15.11 -24.38
C TYR A 587 -18.56 15.72 -24.65
N LYS A 588 -19.23 15.29 -25.72
CA LYS A 588 -20.59 15.75 -26.02
C LYS A 588 -21.58 15.34 -24.93
N PHE A 589 -21.53 14.09 -24.49
CA PHE A 589 -22.35 13.57 -23.38
C PHE A 589 -22.07 14.29 -22.06
N LEU A 590 -20.79 14.59 -21.79
CA LEU A 590 -20.38 15.37 -20.63
C LEU A 590 -20.96 16.78 -20.68
N ARG A 591 -20.98 17.42 -21.84
CA ARG A 591 -21.54 18.77 -21.98
C ARG A 591 -23.07 18.80 -21.94
N GLU A 592 -23.74 17.81 -22.53
CA GLU A 592 -25.20 17.81 -22.72
C GLU A 592 -25.99 17.10 -21.62
N CYS A 593 -25.37 16.18 -20.86
CA CYS A 593 -26.09 15.36 -19.88
C CYS A 593 -25.41 15.35 -18.51
N ALA A 594 -24.13 14.97 -18.43
CA ALA A 594 -23.47 14.71 -17.15
C ALA A 594 -22.83 15.95 -16.51
N GLY A 595 -22.64 17.03 -17.26
CA GLY A 595 -21.88 18.21 -16.83
C GLY A 595 -22.62 19.07 -15.82
N GLU A 596 -23.92 19.25 -16.02
CA GLU A 596 -24.79 19.96 -15.07
C GLU A 596 -24.83 19.29 -13.69
N PRO A 597 -25.20 18.00 -13.55
CA PRO A 597 -25.21 17.36 -12.24
C PRO A 597 -23.82 17.30 -11.60
N LEU A 598 -22.76 17.13 -12.40
CA LEU A 598 -21.38 17.15 -11.89
C LEU A 598 -20.98 18.52 -11.35
N PHE A 599 -21.35 19.60 -12.04
CA PHE A 599 -21.04 20.96 -11.62
C PHE A 599 -21.86 21.39 -10.41
N VAL A 600 -23.14 21.02 -10.36
CA VAL A 600 -24.00 21.23 -9.19
C VAL A 600 -23.44 20.49 -7.98
N LEU A 601 -23.02 19.24 -8.14
CA LEU A 601 -22.36 18.48 -7.07
C LEU A 601 -21.08 19.16 -6.58
N TYR A 602 -20.22 19.60 -7.50
CA TYR A 602 -19.00 20.35 -7.15
C TYR A 602 -19.33 21.61 -6.36
N ARG A 603 -20.31 22.40 -6.81
CA ARG A 603 -20.74 23.62 -6.11
C ARG A 603 -21.32 23.30 -4.73
N ALA A 604 -22.13 22.24 -4.61
CA ALA A 604 -22.69 21.80 -3.33
C ALA A 604 -21.60 21.40 -2.34
N ILE A 605 -20.63 20.60 -2.77
CA ILE A 605 -19.49 20.22 -1.92
C ILE A 605 -18.71 21.46 -1.51
N LYS A 606 -18.39 22.35 -2.46
CA LYS A 606 -17.63 23.58 -2.20
C LYS A 606 -18.34 24.48 -1.18
N GLN A 607 -19.64 24.71 -1.38
CA GLN A 607 -20.45 25.53 -0.49
C GLN A 607 -20.54 24.93 0.91
N GLN A 608 -20.74 23.60 1.01
CA GLN A 608 -20.78 22.92 2.30
C GLN A 608 -19.45 22.99 3.05
N VAL A 609 -18.32 22.88 2.33
CA VAL A 609 -16.98 23.05 2.92
C VAL A 609 -16.76 24.49 3.37
N ASP A 610 -17.12 25.47 2.54
CA ASP A 610 -16.92 26.91 2.79
C ASP A 610 -17.85 27.46 3.90
N LYS A 611 -18.90 26.73 4.31
CA LYS A 611 -19.73 27.06 5.50
C LYS A 611 -18.97 26.93 6.83
N GLY A 612 -17.93 26.10 6.86
CA GLY A 612 -17.14 25.84 8.06
C GLY A 612 -15.78 26.52 8.01
N PRO A 613 -15.06 26.59 9.14
CA PRO A 613 -13.67 27.02 9.11
C PRO A 613 -12.84 26.05 8.25
N VAL A 614 -12.05 26.63 7.35
CA VAL A 614 -11.08 25.95 6.51
C VAL A 614 -9.70 26.49 6.86
N ASP A 615 -8.78 25.60 7.24
CA ASP A 615 -7.40 25.97 7.51
C ASP A 615 -6.68 26.29 6.20
N ALA A 616 -6.22 27.53 6.05
CA ALA A 616 -5.56 28.01 4.84
C ALA A 616 -4.20 27.34 4.56
N ILE A 617 -3.55 26.73 5.55
CA ILE A 617 -2.22 26.09 5.42
C ILE A 617 -2.40 24.59 5.14
N THR A 618 -3.18 23.90 5.97
CA THR A 618 -3.34 22.44 5.85
C THR A 618 -4.43 22.03 4.86
N SER A 619 -5.30 22.99 4.49
CA SER A 619 -6.53 22.76 3.72
C SER A 619 -7.47 21.75 4.39
N GLU A 620 -7.40 21.62 5.71
CA GLU A 620 -8.38 20.86 6.50
C GLU A 620 -9.64 21.70 6.69
N ALA A 621 -10.81 21.05 6.67
CA ALA A 621 -12.08 21.72 6.81
C ALA A 621 -12.96 21.03 7.86
N ARG A 622 -13.76 21.81 8.57
CA ARG A 622 -14.72 21.28 9.56
C ARG A 622 -15.78 20.39 8.92
N TYR A 623 -16.25 20.74 7.73
CA TYR A 623 -17.25 20.00 6.97
C TYR A 623 -16.63 19.20 5.81
N SER A 624 -15.44 18.64 6.02
CA SER A 624 -14.80 17.76 5.05
C SER A 624 -15.53 16.42 4.92
N LEU A 625 -15.73 15.95 3.69
CA LEU A 625 -16.20 14.59 3.40
C LEU A 625 -15.11 13.52 3.61
N SER A 626 -13.83 13.92 3.66
CA SER A 626 -12.70 13.03 3.92
C SER A 626 -12.28 13.11 5.39
N GLU A 627 -12.17 11.95 6.05
CA GLU A 627 -11.76 11.82 7.46
C GLU A 627 -10.33 12.34 7.71
N GLU A 628 -9.47 12.26 6.69
CA GLU A 628 -8.08 12.74 6.72
C GLU A 628 -7.98 14.26 6.61
N LYS A 629 -9.01 14.90 6.06
CA LYS A 629 -9.09 16.37 5.89
C LYS A 629 -10.06 17.03 6.87
N LEU A 630 -10.49 16.28 7.88
CA LEU A 630 -11.40 16.76 8.90
C LEU A 630 -10.62 17.43 10.04
N ILE A 631 -11.00 18.67 10.40
CA ILE A 631 -10.41 19.37 11.55
C ILE A 631 -10.83 18.66 12.86
N ARG A 632 -9.87 18.03 13.54
CA ARG A 632 -10.08 17.27 14.80
C ARG A 632 -9.74 18.05 16.08
N LEU A 633 -9.07 19.19 15.95
CA LEU A 633 -8.76 20.06 17.09
C LEU A 633 -10.06 20.59 17.71
N GLY A 634 -10.04 20.87 19.02
CA GLY A 634 -11.21 21.22 19.85
C GLY A 634 -12.07 22.37 19.30
N PRO A 635 -13.18 22.73 19.98
CA PRO A 635 -14.19 23.64 19.43
C PRO A 635 -13.54 24.92 18.88
N VAL A 636 -13.61 25.06 17.55
CA VAL A 636 -13.25 26.31 16.88
C VAL A 636 -14.49 27.19 16.97
N ASP A 637 -14.48 28.14 17.89
CA ASP A 637 -15.55 29.13 18.02
C ASP A 637 -15.50 30.06 16.80
N ALA A 638 -16.26 29.71 15.76
CA ALA A 638 -16.42 30.51 14.55
C ALA A 638 -17.79 31.18 14.54
N ILE A 639 -17.84 32.47 14.23
CA ILE A 639 -19.07 33.25 14.11
C ILE A 639 -19.21 33.67 12.64
N THR A 640 -20.36 33.37 12.03
CA THR A 640 -20.69 33.85 10.69
C THR A 640 -20.94 35.36 10.73
N SER A 641 -20.18 36.14 9.97
CA SER A 641 -20.33 37.61 9.88
C SER A 641 -20.70 38.04 8.46
N GLU A 642 -21.73 38.88 8.31
CA GLU A 642 -22.06 39.49 7.03
C GLU A 642 -21.16 40.72 6.76
N ALA A 643 -20.33 40.64 5.72
CA ALA A 643 -19.57 41.77 5.22
C ALA A 643 -20.28 42.41 4.02
N ARG A 644 -20.59 43.71 4.09
CA ARG A 644 -21.11 44.47 2.95
C ARG A 644 -19.95 45.02 2.12
N TYR A 645 -19.83 44.55 0.88
CA TYR A 645 -18.89 45.08 -0.10
C TYR A 645 -19.60 46.02 -1.07
N SER A 646 -19.12 47.25 -1.21
CA SER A 646 -19.50 48.14 -2.31
C SER A 646 -18.52 47.94 -3.48
N LEU A 647 -19.01 47.32 -4.55
CA LEU A 647 -18.26 47.23 -5.80
C LEU A 647 -18.44 48.55 -6.58
N SER A 648 -17.36 49.31 -6.77
CA SER A 648 -17.34 50.42 -7.73
C SER A 648 -17.39 49.86 -9.16
N GLU A 649 -18.17 50.48 -10.06
CA GLU A 649 -18.43 49.99 -11.43
C GLU A 649 -17.15 49.69 -12.25
N GLU A 650 -16.02 50.33 -11.95
CA GLU A 650 -14.72 50.05 -12.60
C GLU A 650 -14.16 48.64 -12.33
N LYS A 651 -14.51 47.99 -11.20
CA LYS A 651 -14.02 46.65 -10.86
C LYS A 651 -14.79 45.52 -11.57
N LEU A 652 -16.08 45.72 -11.88
CA LEU A 652 -16.87 44.73 -12.61
C LEU A 652 -16.34 44.52 -14.04
N ILE A 653 -15.82 45.58 -14.67
CA ILE A 653 -15.24 45.51 -16.01
C ILE A 653 -13.94 44.69 -16.00
N ARG A 654 -13.09 44.82 -14.97
CA ARG A 654 -11.85 44.01 -14.86
C ARG A 654 -12.12 42.52 -14.60
N GLN A 655 -13.08 42.18 -13.74
CA GLN A 655 -13.41 40.78 -13.46
C GLN A 655 -14.05 40.04 -14.66
N SER A 656 -14.80 40.76 -15.50
CA SER A 656 -15.34 40.23 -16.77
C SER A 656 -14.26 39.99 -17.83
N ILE A 657 -13.18 40.77 -17.81
CA ILE A 657 -12.06 40.62 -18.76
C ILE A 657 -11.18 39.43 -18.37
N ASP A 658 -10.89 39.21 -17.08
CA ASP A 658 -10.07 38.07 -16.62
C ASP A 658 -10.75 36.70 -16.80
N TYR A 659 -12.08 36.65 -16.91
CA TYR A 659 -12.81 35.41 -17.22
C TYR A 659 -12.89 35.09 -18.73
N LYS A 660 -12.48 36.03 -19.59
CA LYS A 660 -12.49 35.90 -21.05
C LYS A 660 -11.10 35.79 -21.69
N SER A 661 -10.01 35.80 -20.91
CA SER A 661 -8.65 35.56 -21.40
C SER A 661 -8.22 34.10 -21.27
#